data_AF-A0A352L6C9-F1
#
_entry.id   AF-A0A352L6C9-F1
#
_cell.length_a   1.000
_cell.length_b   1.000
_cell.length_c   1.000
_cell.angle_alpha   90.00
_cell.angle_beta   90.00
_cell.angle_gamma   90.00
#
_symmetry.space_group_name_H-M   'P 1'
#
loop_
_entity.id
_entity.type
_entity.pdbx_description
1 polymer ?
#
loop_
_entity_poly.entity_id
_entity_poly.type
_entity_poly.pdbx_seq_one_letter_code
_entity_poly.pdbx_strand_id
1 'polypeptide(L)'
;MPGSFAFSAMAFSAVLLCFSNLLFAQANSTPTAIVADRKTFDETVAPFLRKYCASCHEDSSNESGVVLSGISFDLAAGVDMELWNTVLRQLHLEEMPPSDSEQPEQHERDAVMLWINVELKKSGNVADLYSKLESPSFGNYVNHEKLFSGEITTEAFSPARLWRTSPEVFENVKSSYGPGARDFRQPFPLEGKVGIKDYANLLFADSAVVSVLMSNAACAADELVKHSAIAASDASPTDDMLASAISEHFSKVVYREPRAEEISSYSKLFRKTAREGGNAEAMRLVFMAVMLHHESVYRVEIGLGEADAHGRRMLSGTEMAFAVAFALTDRRPDTQLLQAASARRLNSSADVRQQVERILQDDAIDKPRILRFFQEFFGYSQAHKVFKDEDRSGGFSYYGENYPAMYERDADFFVMNILEKDRDVFRQLLTSNEYFIINRATFRNTVYDFYKKHQQQLDAGEYPEAMQKELLERLNLRGWHELNAKYNLHNFNKGFDGSVAAIKQIVKEQYSWMDTTDEHVLRHRMQALYAKYPMVYDLRDDEQDFLLPQPYKRPNRAGMLTHPAWLIAHSLNDSTDPIRRGKWVWERLLGGVIPDIPITVDASIPEDPAKTLRERLRKTEQSECWRCHRKMNPVGYTFEIYDDFGRYRSEESLSNGDIRPVHARSEVIDTGERALDGEFKDALELIHRLAESDKVRQVMIRHVFRYFFGRNETLADSKTLIAADRAYLESGGSFKALLISLLSSDSFIYRKTLEPKLK
;
A
#
# COMPACT_ATOMS: atom_id res chain seq x y z
N MET A 1 -46.07 -54.82 29.50
CA MET A 1 -47.51 -55.17 29.61
C MET A 1 -48.32 -53.88 29.67
N PRO A 2 -49.53 -53.87 29.09
CA PRO A 2 -50.09 -52.73 28.35
C PRO A 2 -51.27 -52.05 29.05
N GLY A 3 -51.71 -50.90 28.54
CA GLY A 3 -52.94 -50.24 28.96
C GLY A 3 -53.42 -49.21 27.93
N SER A 4 -54.14 -49.71 26.92
CA SER A 4 -54.91 -48.95 25.92
C SER A 4 -56.30 -48.57 26.44
N PHE A 5 -56.87 -47.43 26.01
CA PHE A 5 -58.29 -47.19 25.66
C PHE A 5 -58.33 -45.89 24.81
N ALA A 6 -58.75 -45.81 23.52
CA ALA A 6 -60.03 -46.11 22.85
C ALA A 6 -61.18 -45.24 23.41
N PHE A 7 -62.07 -44.54 22.67
CA PHE A 7 -62.43 -44.43 21.25
C PHE A 7 -63.51 -43.31 21.10
N SER A 8 -63.94 -43.05 19.85
CA SER A 8 -65.13 -42.30 19.35
C SER A 8 -64.99 -40.77 19.15
N ALA A 9 -65.04 -40.18 17.94
CA ALA A 9 -65.94 -40.30 16.76
C ALA A 9 -67.40 -39.94 17.12
N MET A 10 -68.20 -39.16 16.39
CA MET A 10 -68.19 -38.63 15.01
C MET A 10 -69.39 -37.65 14.90
N ALA A 11 -69.30 -36.58 14.12
CA ALA A 11 -70.43 -35.93 13.44
C ALA A 11 -69.87 -34.99 12.35
N PHE A 12 -69.61 -35.47 11.13
CA PHE A 12 -70.48 -35.54 9.94
C PHE A 12 -70.73 -34.21 9.19
N SER A 13 -70.51 -34.30 7.87
CA SER A 13 -70.97 -33.44 6.76
C SER A 13 -70.12 -32.18 6.48
N ALA A 14 -69.12 -32.21 5.60
CA ALA A 14 -69.13 -32.43 4.13
C ALA A 14 -69.51 -31.20 3.29
N VAL A 15 -68.69 -30.99 2.25
CA VAL A 15 -68.86 -30.16 1.05
C VAL A 15 -68.25 -28.74 1.10
N LEU A 16 -66.97 -28.64 0.76
CA LEU A 16 -66.54 -27.97 -0.48
C LEU A 16 -65.10 -28.38 -0.85
N LEU A 17 -65.00 -29.21 -1.88
CA LEU A 17 -63.81 -29.46 -2.68
C LEU A 17 -63.43 -28.19 -3.46
N CYS A 18 -62.14 -28.10 -3.81
CA CYS A 18 -61.48 -27.10 -4.65
C CYS A 18 -61.04 -25.82 -3.93
N PHE A 19 -59.83 -25.84 -3.34
CA PHE A 19 -58.76 -24.84 -3.53
C PHE A 19 -57.58 -25.19 -2.58
N SER A 20 -56.91 -26.31 -2.86
CA SER A 20 -55.67 -26.69 -2.18
C SER A 20 -54.60 -26.95 -3.24
N ASN A 21 -54.11 -25.87 -3.85
CA ASN A 21 -52.87 -25.79 -4.65
C ASN A 21 -52.67 -24.34 -5.07
N LEU A 22 -52.30 -23.45 -4.12
CA LEU A 22 -51.86 -22.07 -4.40
C LEU A 22 -51.26 -21.40 -3.16
N LEU A 23 -50.41 -22.10 -2.39
CA LEU A 23 -49.69 -21.50 -1.26
C LEU A 23 -48.28 -22.10 -1.12
N PHE A 24 -47.53 -22.19 -2.22
CA PHE A 24 -46.06 -22.33 -2.22
C PHE A 24 -45.51 -21.83 -3.57
N ALA A 25 -45.81 -20.57 -3.88
CA ALA A 25 -45.18 -19.86 -5.00
C ALA A 25 -45.25 -18.37 -4.68
N GLN A 26 -44.25 -17.87 -3.95
CA GLN A 26 -43.65 -16.52 -4.07
C GLN A 26 -42.78 -16.23 -2.85
N ALA A 27 -41.56 -16.78 -2.87
CA ALA A 27 -40.42 -16.21 -2.17
C ALA A 27 -39.17 -16.38 -3.05
N ASN A 28 -39.33 -16.09 -4.34
CA ASN A 28 -38.24 -15.72 -5.25
C ASN A 28 -38.53 -14.30 -5.71
N SER A 29 -38.56 -13.35 -4.77
CA SER A 29 -38.30 -11.97 -5.15
C SER A 29 -36.79 -11.88 -5.33
N THR A 30 -36.34 -12.12 -6.57
CA THR A 30 -35.12 -11.50 -7.09
C THR A 30 -35.14 -10.05 -6.61
N PRO A 31 -34.04 -9.48 -6.05
CA PRO A 31 -34.03 -8.09 -5.66
C PRO A 31 -34.50 -7.28 -6.86
N THR A 32 -35.66 -6.64 -6.75
CA THR A 32 -36.18 -5.79 -7.82
C THR A 32 -35.07 -4.79 -8.11
N ALA A 33 -34.52 -4.83 -9.32
CA ALA A 33 -33.58 -3.82 -9.75
C ALA A 33 -34.29 -2.47 -9.54
N ILE A 34 -33.77 -1.63 -8.64
CA ILE A 34 -34.31 -0.29 -8.47
C ILE A 34 -34.14 0.39 -9.83
N VAL A 35 -35.25 0.57 -10.53
CA VAL A 35 -35.30 1.37 -11.74
C VAL A 35 -35.27 2.80 -11.23
N ALA A 36 -34.08 3.41 -11.25
CA ALA A 36 -34.03 4.85 -11.02
C ALA A 36 -34.78 5.52 -12.18
N ASP A 37 -35.76 6.35 -11.87
CA ASP A 37 -36.62 7.04 -12.81
C ASP A 37 -37.32 8.18 -12.06
N ARG A 38 -38.18 8.92 -12.77
CA ARG A 38 -38.94 10.02 -12.17
C ARG A 38 -39.81 9.56 -11.00
N LYS A 39 -40.41 8.36 -11.10
CA LYS A 39 -41.32 7.84 -10.09
C LYS A 39 -40.59 7.55 -8.79
N THR A 40 -39.47 6.83 -8.86
CA THR A 40 -38.62 6.53 -7.70
C THR A 40 -38.00 7.80 -7.11
N PHE A 41 -37.69 8.82 -7.92
CA PHE A 41 -37.30 10.13 -7.42
C PHE A 41 -38.40 10.77 -6.58
N ASP A 42 -39.63 10.88 -7.12
CA ASP A 42 -40.76 11.52 -6.43
C ASP A 42 -41.18 10.76 -5.15
N GLU A 43 -41.04 9.43 -5.14
CA GLU A 43 -41.41 8.56 -4.01
C GLU A 43 -40.32 8.42 -2.93
N THR A 44 -39.03 8.49 -3.29
CA THR A 44 -37.91 8.20 -2.37
C THR A 44 -37.03 9.43 -2.12
N VAL A 45 -36.53 10.06 -3.18
CA VAL A 45 -35.49 11.10 -3.07
C VAL A 45 -36.08 12.46 -2.72
N ALA A 46 -37.16 12.87 -3.40
CA ALA A 46 -37.78 14.17 -3.15
C ALA A 46 -38.34 14.31 -1.71
N PRO A 47 -38.98 13.29 -1.11
CA PRO A 47 -39.37 13.35 0.31
C PRO A 47 -38.17 13.44 1.25
N PHE A 48 -37.11 12.69 0.96
CA PHE A 48 -35.87 12.73 1.74
C PHE A 48 -35.25 14.13 1.73
N LEU A 49 -35.08 14.75 0.55
CA LEU A 49 -34.52 16.11 0.43
C LEU A 49 -35.38 17.15 1.14
N ARG A 50 -36.72 17.04 1.04
CA ARG A 50 -37.64 17.95 1.73
C ARG A 50 -37.53 17.84 3.25
N LYS A 51 -37.40 16.62 3.78
CA LYS A 51 -37.36 16.37 5.21
C LYS A 51 -36.02 16.77 5.83
N TYR A 52 -34.92 16.36 5.19
CA TYR A 52 -33.59 16.42 5.81
C TYR A 52 -32.69 17.54 5.27
N CYS A 53 -33.03 18.16 4.13
CA CYS A 53 -32.13 19.12 3.48
C CYS A 53 -32.76 20.50 3.26
N ALA A 54 -34.07 20.58 2.96
CA ALA A 54 -34.71 21.80 2.48
C ALA A 54 -34.65 22.97 3.49
N SER A 55 -34.76 22.70 4.79
CA SER A 55 -34.70 23.75 5.84
C SER A 55 -33.46 24.63 5.76
N CYS A 56 -32.34 24.10 5.25
CA CYS A 56 -31.09 24.82 5.08
C CYS A 56 -30.73 25.10 3.61
N HIS A 57 -31.27 24.32 2.65
CA HIS A 57 -30.87 24.35 1.23
C HIS A 57 -31.97 24.82 0.25
N GLU A 58 -33.00 25.50 0.73
CA GLU A 58 -34.10 26.01 -0.11
C GLU A 58 -33.82 27.41 -0.72
N ASP A 59 -32.98 28.24 -0.10
CA ASP A 59 -32.63 29.57 -0.63
C ASP A 59 -31.10 29.78 -0.74
N SER A 60 -30.71 30.59 -1.72
CA SER A 60 -29.33 31.01 -2.04
C SER A 60 -28.64 31.82 -0.94
N SER A 61 -29.38 32.25 0.09
CA SER A 61 -28.89 33.04 1.22
C SER A 61 -28.22 32.21 2.32
N ASN A 62 -28.11 30.88 2.16
CA ASN A 62 -27.47 30.01 3.15
C ASN A 62 -25.92 30.10 3.16
N GLU A 63 -25.31 29.74 4.29
CA GLU A 63 -23.86 29.80 4.50
C GLU A 63 -23.03 28.92 3.56
N SER A 64 -23.67 28.02 2.79
CA SER A 64 -22.99 27.13 1.83
C SER A 64 -23.11 27.56 0.37
N GLY A 65 -24.00 28.49 0.03
CA GLY A 65 -24.36 28.82 -1.36
C GLY A 65 -24.99 27.67 -2.15
N VAL A 66 -25.38 26.56 -1.50
CA VAL A 66 -25.92 25.36 -2.16
C VAL A 66 -27.43 25.36 -2.09
N VAL A 67 -28.08 25.36 -3.25
CA VAL A 67 -29.54 25.34 -3.39
C VAL A 67 -29.97 24.01 -4.01
N LEU A 68 -30.82 23.27 -3.31
CA LEU A 68 -31.37 22.00 -3.77
C LEU A 68 -32.79 22.14 -4.33
N SER A 69 -33.40 23.32 -4.21
CA SER A 69 -34.71 23.61 -4.79
C SER A 69 -34.63 23.56 -6.32
N GLY A 70 -35.38 22.64 -6.93
CA GLY A 70 -35.42 22.51 -8.40
C GLY A 70 -34.28 21.69 -9.00
N ILE A 71 -33.47 21.00 -8.18
CA ILE A 71 -32.45 20.07 -8.66
C ILE A 71 -33.08 19.03 -9.62
N SER A 72 -32.50 18.87 -10.80
CA SER A 72 -33.00 17.96 -11.84
C SER A 72 -32.88 16.51 -11.40
N PHE A 73 -33.96 15.74 -11.57
CA PHE A 73 -33.94 14.28 -11.41
C PHE A 73 -33.30 13.58 -12.63
N ASP A 74 -33.23 14.25 -13.77
CA ASP A 74 -32.63 13.75 -15.01
C ASP A 74 -31.15 14.12 -15.04
N LEU A 75 -30.33 13.18 -14.60
CA LEU A 75 -28.87 13.28 -14.57
C LEU A 75 -28.22 13.02 -15.94
N ALA A 76 -28.95 12.41 -16.88
CA ALA A 76 -28.46 12.21 -18.25
C ALA A 76 -28.39 13.53 -19.03
N ALA A 77 -29.21 14.52 -18.64
CA ALA A 77 -29.16 15.87 -19.21
C ALA A 77 -27.93 16.70 -18.77
N GLY A 78 -27.18 16.26 -17.76
CA GLY A 78 -25.89 16.84 -17.35
C GLY A 78 -25.94 18.15 -16.55
N VAL A 79 -27.11 18.74 -16.31
CA VAL A 79 -27.24 20.08 -15.72
C VAL A 79 -26.79 20.15 -14.24
N ASP A 80 -27.17 19.19 -13.39
CA ASP A 80 -26.90 19.21 -11.94
C ASP A 80 -25.95 18.08 -11.48
N MET A 81 -25.14 17.55 -12.39
CA MET A 81 -24.35 16.35 -12.14
C MET A 81 -23.32 16.51 -11.02
N GLU A 82 -22.61 17.64 -10.97
CA GLU A 82 -21.62 17.91 -9.93
C GLU A 82 -22.27 18.08 -8.54
N LEU A 83 -23.46 18.67 -8.50
CA LEU A 83 -24.25 18.85 -7.29
C LEU A 83 -24.70 17.49 -6.74
N TRP A 84 -25.21 16.60 -7.59
CA TRP A 84 -25.57 15.24 -7.18
C TRP A 84 -24.39 14.39 -6.73
N ASN A 85 -23.22 14.50 -7.37
CA ASN A 85 -22.00 13.85 -6.87
C ASN A 85 -21.63 14.38 -5.48
N THR A 86 -21.84 15.67 -5.22
CA THR A 86 -21.60 16.29 -3.91
C THR A 86 -22.59 15.79 -2.86
N VAL A 87 -23.89 15.76 -3.19
CA VAL A 87 -24.93 15.18 -2.32
C VAL A 87 -24.61 13.72 -1.98
N LEU A 88 -24.27 12.91 -2.99
CA LEU A 88 -23.88 11.51 -2.79
C LEU A 88 -22.69 11.38 -1.83
N ARG A 89 -21.64 12.19 -1.99
CA ARG A 89 -20.48 12.19 -1.08
C ARG A 89 -20.84 12.60 0.35
N GLN A 90 -21.62 13.67 0.50
CA GLN A 90 -22.02 14.19 1.82
C GLN A 90 -22.91 13.19 2.57
N LEU A 91 -23.85 12.53 1.87
CA LEU A 91 -24.67 11.46 2.44
C LEU A 91 -23.84 10.23 2.79
N HIS A 92 -22.86 9.88 1.95
CA HIS A 92 -22.00 8.73 2.20
C HIS A 92 -21.06 8.93 3.39
N LEU A 93 -20.57 10.15 3.59
CA LEU A 93 -19.73 10.54 4.73
C LEU A 93 -20.53 10.86 6.00
N GLU A 94 -21.86 10.88 5.92
CA GLU A 94 -22.75 11.27 7.02
C GLU A 94 -22.44 12.67 7.57
N GLU A 95 -21.89 13.55 6.72
CA GLU A 95 -21.62 14.96 7.06
C GLU A 95 -22.88 15.83 6.94
N MET A 96 -23.86 15.36 6.15
CA MET A 96 -25.16 15.99 5.99
C MET A 96 -26.29 14.99 6.22
N PRO A 97 -27.32 15.35 7.00
CA PRO A 97 -27.47 16.63 7.72
C PRO A 97 -26.44 16.81 8.86
N PRO A 98 -26.16 18.06 9.29
CA PRO A 98 -25.23 18.31 10.40
C PRO A 98 -25.67 17.59 11.69
N SER A 99 -24.72 17.28 12.58
CA SER A 99 -24.97 16.45 13.78
C SER A 99 -25.98 17.05 14.78
N ASP A 100 -26.24 18.34 14.72
CA ASP A 100 -27.25 19.07 15.52
C ASP A 100 -28.64 19.10 14.87
N SER A 101 -28.79 18.52 13.67
CA SER A 101 -30.02 18.47 12.88
C SER A 101 -30.66 17.07 12.88
N GLU A 102 -31.92 16.97 12.44
CA GLU A 102 -32.62 15.68 12.34
C GLU A 102 -31.89 14.74 11.37
N GLN A 103 -31.51 13.55 11.86
CA GLN A 103 -30.73 12.58 11.11
C GLN A 103 -31.64 11.56 10.42
N PRO A 104 -31.40 11.23 9.14
CA PRO A 104 -32.11 10.14 8.46
C PRO A 104 -31.76 8.78 9.05
N GLU A 105 -32.64 7.80 8.88
CA GLU A 105 -32.27 6.41 9.14
C GLU A 105 -31.31 5.91 8.05
N GLN A 106 -30.48 4.91 8.39
CA GLN A 106 -29.50 4.37 7.44
C GLN A 106 -30.16 3.86 6.15
N HIS A 107 -31.28 3.18 6.27
CA HIS A 107 -31.97 2.60 5.12
C HIS A 107 -32.53 3.67 4.17
N GLU A 108 -32.92 4.84 4.70
CA GLU A 108 -33.35 5.99 3.90
C GLU A 108 -32.16 6.60 3.14
N ARG A 109 -31.01 6.78 3.81
CA ARG A 109 -29.77 7.26 3.16
C ARG A 109 -29.34 6.31 2.05
N ASP A 110 -29.30 5.01 2.33
CA ASP A 110 -28.84 3.98 1.38
C ASP A 110 -29.72 3.95 0.13
N ALA A 111 -31.04 4.12 0.28
CA ALA A 111 -31.98 4.17 -0.83
C ALA A 111 -31.71 5.38 -1.76
N VAL A 112 -31.48 6.56 -1.18
CA VAL A 112 -31.16 7.78 -1.95
C VAL A 112 -29.80 7.67 -2.62
N MET A 113 -28.77 7.22 -1.91
CA MET A 113 -27.43 7.02 -2.47
C MET A 113 -27.45 6.02 -3.63
N LEU A 114 -28.22 4.93 -3.50
CA LEU A 114 -28.40 3.94 -4.56
C LEU A 114 -29.09 4.53 -5.79
N TRP A 115 -30.14 5.33 -5.60
CA TRP A 115 -30.81 6.03 -6.70
C TRP A 115 -29.85 6.96 -7.45
N ILE A 116 -29.11 7.82 -6.72
CA ILE A 116 -28.14 8.75 -7.32
C ILE A 116 -27.08 7.99 -8.13
N ASN A 117 -26.56 6.89 -7.58
CA ASN A 117 -25.57 6.06 -8.26
C ASN A 117 -26.09 5.44 -9.55
N VAL A 118 -27.33 4.91 -9.55
CA VAL A 118 -27.92 4.31 -10.75
C VAL A 118 -28.13 5.35 -11.84
N GLU A 119 -28.64 6.55 -11.49
CA GLU A 119 -28.81 7.63 -12.47
C GLU A 119 -27.49 8.17 -13.03
N LEU A 120 -26.48 8.39 -12.17
CA LEU A 120 -25.15 8.81 -12.63
C LEU A 120 -24.58 7.79 -13.63
N LYS A 121 -24.69 6.49 -13.35
CA LYS A 121 -24.23 5.43 -14.28
C LYS A 121 -24.92 5.49 -15.65
N LYS A 122 -26.22 5.80 -15.73
CA LYS A 122 -26.92 5.92 -17.03
C LYS A 122 -26.37 7.03 -17.91
N SER A 123 -25.85 8.09 -17.32
CA SER A 123 -25.26 9.21 -18.05
C SER A 123 -23.90 8.87 -18.70
N GLY A 124 -23.36 7.66 -18.49
CA GLY A 124 -22.00 7.30 -18.89
C GLY A 124 -20.91 7.88 -17.98
N ASN A 125 -21.29 8.76 -17.04
CA ASN A 125 -20.42 9.30 -16.01
C ASN A 125 -20.58 8.44 -14.75
N VAL A 126 -19.75 7.40 -14.64
CA VAL A 126 -19.62 6.66 -13.37
C VAL A 126 -19.40 7.69 -12.27
N ALA A 127 -20.25 7.69 -11.25
CA ALA A 127 -20.15 8.60 -10.13
C ALA A 127 -18.69 8.66 -9.65
N ASP A 128 -18.12 9.87 -9.63
CA ASP A 128 -16.75 10.17 -9.23
C ASP A 128 -16.37 9.40 -7.95
N LEU A 129 -17.32 9.29 -7.02
CA LEU A 129 -17.18 8.54 -5.79
C LEU A 129 -16.87 7.05 -5.97
N TYR A 130 -17.65 6.27 -6.74
CA TYR A 130 -17.45 4.81 -6.79
C TYR A 130 -16.17 4.42 -7.54
N SER A 131 -15.79 5.21 -8.55
CA SER A 131 -14.48 5.07 -9.18
C SER A 131 -13.35 5.43 -8.19
N LYS A 132 -13.51 6.51 -7.43
CA LYS A 132 -12.57 6.87 -6.35
C LYS A 132 -12.46 5.77 -5.30
N LEU A 133 -13.57 5.13 -4.90
CA LEU A 133 -13.62 4.00 -3.96
C LEU A 133 -12.86 2.76 -4.43
N GLU A 134 -12.41 2.69 -5.68
CA GLU A 134 -11.50 1.62 -6.13
C GLU A 134 -10.05 1.89 -5.69
N SER A 135 -9.68 3.16 -5.46
CA SER A 135 -8.33 3.57 -5.10
C SER A 135 -8.06 3.52 -3.59
N PRO A 136 -6.89 2.99 -3.15
CA PRO A 136 -6.52 2.88 -1.74
C PRO A 136 -6.66 4.13 -0.87
N SER A 137 -6.52 5.32 -1.46
CA SER A 137 -6.66 6.60 -0.76
C SER A 137 -8.10 6.89 -0.32
N PHE A 138 -9.09 6.28 -0.95
CA PHE A 138 -10.52 6.48 -0.66
C PHE A 138 -11.15 5.28 0.08
N GLY A 139 -10.39 4.29 0.53
CA GLY A 139 -10.96 3.15 1.26
C GLY A 139 -11.58 3.54 2.62
N ASN A 140 -11.23 4.71 3.16
CA ASN A 140 -11.74 5.21 4.44
C ASN A 140 -13.21 5.60 4.42
N TYR A 141 -13.81 5.70 3.24
CA TYR A 141 -15.25 5.95 3.09
C TYR A 141 -16.11 4.74 3.51
N VAL A 142 -15.51 3.55 3.66
CA VAL A 142 -16.19 2.42 4.31
C VAL A 142 -16.29 2.67 5.81
N ASN A 143 -17.52 2.59 6.36
CA ASN A 143 -17.82 2.84 7.77
C ASN A 143 -17.01 1.92 8.68
N HIS A 144 -16.18 2.54 9.53
CA HIS A 144 -15.24 1.84 10.41
C HIS A 144 -15.94 1.02 11.49
N GLU A 145 -16.91 1.60 12.20
CA GLU A 145 -17.63 0.93 13.29
C GLU A 145 -18.33 -0.33 12.81
N LYS A 146 -19.04 -0.25 11.67
CA LYS A 146 -19.70 -1.43 11.07
C LYS A 146 -18.69 -2.52 10.71
N LEU A 147 -17.53 -2.13 10.19
CA LEU A 147 -16.49 -3.06 9.76
C LEU A 147 -15.90 -3.88 10.91
N PHE A 148 -15.82 -3.31 12.12
CA PHE A 148 -15.26 -3.97 13.31
C PHE A 148 -16.30 -4.38 14.36
N SER A 149 -17.59 -4.04 14.17
CA SER A 149 -18.71 -4.38 15.07
C SER A 149 -18.97 -5.87 15.24
N GLY A 150 -18.64 -6.68 14.23
CA GLY A 150 -19.04 -8.09 14.15
C GLY A 150 -20.50 -8.31 13.70
N GLU A 151 -21.25 -7.25 13.39
CA GLU A 151 -22.65 -7.35 12.91
C GLU A 151 -22.72 -7.87 11.47
N ILE A 152 -21.68 -7.65 10.67
CA ILE A 152 -21.66 -8.08 9.27
C ILE A 152 -21.35 -9.57 9.16
N THR A 153 -22.38 -10.35 8.82
CA THR A 153 -22.26 -11.82 8.70
C THR A 153 -21.97 -12.30 7.28
N THR A 154 -21.93 -11.39 6.30
CA THR A 154 -21.68 -11.72 4.89
C THR A 154 -20.34 -12.42 4.71
N GLU A 155 -20.33 -13.45 3.87
CA GLU A 155 -19.12 -14.18 3.53
C GLU A 155 -18.17 -13.35 2.66
N ALA A 156 -16.92 -13.22 3.10
CA ALA A 156 -15.92 -12.37 2.45
C ALA A 156 -15.42 -12.96 1.13
N PHE A 157 -15.08 -12.10 0.17
CA PHE A 157 -14.49 -12.52 -1.11
C PHE A 157 -13.77 -11.34 -1.77
N SER A 158 -12.89 -11.62 -2.72
CA SER A 158 -12.40 -10.60 -3.67
C SER A 158 -13.09 -10.74 -5.02
N PRO A 159 -13.33 -9.66 -5.78
CA PRO A 159 -13.86 -9.78 -7.14
C PRO A 159 -12.94 -10.63 -8.03
N ALA A 160 -13.53 -11.43 -8.92
CA ALA A 160 -12.78 -12.10 -10.00
C ALA A 160 -12.10 -11.06 -10.89
N ARG A 161 -10.80 -11.19 -11.13
CA ARG A 161 -10.00 -10.14 -11.79
C ARG A 161 -8.81 -10.66 -12.57
N LEU A 162 -8.40 -9.88 -13.57
CA LEU A 162 -7.07 -9.92 -14.15
C LEU A 162 -6.24 -8.82 -13.50
N TRP A 163 -5.07 -9.18 -12.97
CA TRP A 163 -4.20 -8.27 -12.25
C TRP A 163 -2.95 -8.02 -13.09
N ARG A 164 -2.71 -6.78 -13.52
CA ARG A 164 -1.48 -6.43 -14.20
C ARG A 164 -0.28 -6.62 -13.27
N THR A 165 0.79 -7.24 -13.76
CA THR A 165 2.03 -7.35 -12.98
C THR A 165 2.60 -5.97 -12.67
N SER A 166 3.13 -5.77 -11.47
CA SER A 166 3.79 -4.51 -11.12
C SER A 166 5.11 -4.35 -11.89
N PRO A 167 5.64 -3.12 -12.01
CA PRO A 167 6.96 -2.89 -12.58
C PRO A 167 8.05 -3.74 -11.92
N GLU A 168 8.02 -3.88 -10.59
CA GLU A 168 9.00 -4.66 -9.81
C GLU A 168 8.91 -6.15 -10.10
N VAL A 169 7.69 -6.69 -10.23
CA VAL A 169 7.48 -8.07 -10.67
C VAL A 169 8.08 -8.27 -12.06
N PHE A 170 7.81 -7.37 -13.01
CA PHE A 170 8.35 -7.46 -14.36
C PHE A 170 9.88 -7.45 -14.35
N GLU A 171 10.51 -6.54 -13.62
CA GLU A 171 11.97 -6.47 -13.50
C GLU A 171 12.58 -7.77 -12.93
N ASN A 172 11.90 -8.40 -11.97
CA ASN A 172 12.39 -9.63 -11.34
C ASN A 172 12.16 -10.89 -12.21
N VAL A 173 11.14 -10.92 -13.05
CA VAL A 173 10.82 -12.11 -13.87
C VAL A 173 11.35 -12.04 -15.29
N LYS A 174 11.66 -10.85 -15.82
CA LYS A 174 12.03 -10.68 -17.23
C LYS A 174 13.23 -11.52 -17.65
N SER A 175 14.20 -11.74 -16.76
CA SER A 175 15.37 -12.57 -17.06
C SER A 175 15.04 -14.03 -17.38
N SER A 176 13.86 -14.51 -16.99
CA SER A 176 13.39 -15.87 -17.28
C SER A 176 12.81 -16.01 -18.69
N TYR A 177 12.57 -14.92 -19.42
CA TYR A 177 11.97 -14.95 -20.77
C TYR A 177 12.92 -15.39 -21.88
N GLY A 178 14.21 -15.50 -21.61
CA GLY A 178 15.20 -16.00 -22.55
C GLY A 178 16.43 -15.09 -22.67
N PRO A 179 17.36 -15.43 -23.59
CA PRO A 179 18.52 -14.60 -23.89
C PRO A 179 18.10 -13.19 -24.33
N GLY A 180 18.86 -12.16 -23.94
CA GLY A 180 18.55 -10.75 -24.22
C GLY A 180 17.47 -10.12 -23.32
N ALA A 181 16.71 -10.91 -22.57
CA ALA A 181 15.59 -10.40 -21.78
C ALA A 181 15.99 -9.51 -20.59
N ARG A 182 17.28 -9.48 -20.22
CA ARG A 182 17.81 -8.55 -19.21
C ARG A 182 17.70 -7.08 -19.64
N ASP A 183 17.78 -6.83 -20.95
CA ASP A 183 17.78 -5.48 -21.52
C ASP A 183 16.37 -5.01 -21.93
N PHE A 184 15.34 -5.77 -21.56
CA PHE A 184 13.95 -5.37 -21.81
C PHE A 184 13.64 -4.05 -21.12
N ARG A 185 12.96 -3.19 -21.89
CA ARG A 185 12.42 -1.92 -21.40
C ARG A 185 11.20 -2.20 -20.54
N GLN A 186 11.05 -1.45 -19.46
CA GLN A 186 9.87 -1.52 -18.59
C GLN A 186 8.62 -1.11 -19.39
N PRO A 187 7.66 -2.03 -19.65
CA PRO A 187 6.48 -1.71 -20.44
C PRO A 187 5.43 -0.94 -19.63
N PHE A 188 5.46 -1.01 -18.29
CA PHE A 188 4.41 -0.46 -17.46
C PHE A 188 4.76 0.95 -16.94
N PRO A 189 3.82 1.91 -17.00
CA PRO A 189 4.03 3.23 -16.43
C PRO A 189 4.22 3.13 -14.92
N LEU A 190 5.20 3.86 -14.40
CA LEU A 190 5.43 3.98 -12.97
C LEU A 190 4.37 4.91 -12.37
N GLU A 191 3.69 4.47 -11.29
CA GLU A 191 2.72 5.31 -10.60
C GLU A 191 3.47 6.35 -9.75
N GLY A 192 3.33 7.62 -10.14
CA GLY A 192 3.96 8.76 -9.47
C GLY A 192 3.21 9.28 -8.23
N LYS A 193 2.03 8.71 -7.92
CA LYS A 193 1.23 9.12 -6.77
C LYS A 193 1.93 8.79 -5.45
N VAL A 194 1.69 9.64 -4.45
CA VAL A 194 2.16 9.45 -3.07
C VAL A 194 1.20 8.50 -2.36
N GLY A 195 1.73 7.51 -1.63
CA GLY A 195 0.94 6.55 -0.88
C GLY A 195 1.07 5.12 -1.42
N ILE A 196 0.09 4.27 -1.04
CA ILE A 196 -0.04 2.90 -1.54
C ILE A 196 -0.36 2.96 -3.05
N LYS A 197 0.52 2.35 -3.84
CA LYS A 197 0.36 2.24 -5.30
C LYS A 197 -0.50 1.04 -5.62
N ASP A 198 -1.39 1.20 -6.59
CA ASP A 198 -2.32 0.15 -6.97
C ASP A 198 -2.27 -0.14 -8.47
N TYR A 199 -1.53 -1.18 -8.80
CA TYR A 199 -1.42 -1.69 -10.16
C TYR A 199 -2.56 -2.66 -10.53
N ALA A 200 -3.41 -3.06 -9.58
CA ALA A 200 -4.52 -3.98 -9.85
C ALA A 200 -5.62 -3.34 -10.69
N ASN A 201 -5.89 -2.05 -10.49
CA ASN A 201 -6.92 -1.32 -11.23
C ASN A 201 -6.43 -0.82 -12.61
N LEU A 202 -5.14 -0.92 -12.92
CA LEU A 202 -4.54 -0.50 -14.18
C LEU A 202 -4.53 -1.65 -15.21
N LEU A 203 -5.70 -2.24 -15.47
CA LEU A 203 -5.84 -3.41 -16.35
C LEU A 203 -5.45 -3.11 -17.81
N PHE A 204 -5.75 -1.91 -18.31
CA PHE A 204 -5.60 -1.62 -19.74
C PHE A 204 -4.15 -1.34 -20.12
N ALA A 205 -3.70 -2.02 -21.18
CA ALA A 205 -2.46 -1.70 -21.89
C ALA A 205 -2.79 -0.74 -23.03
N ASP A 206 -2.32 0.51 -22.92
CA ASP A 206 -2.43 1.49 -24.00
C ASP A 206 -1.47 1.16 -25.16
N SER A 207 -1.51 1.96 -26.22
CA SER A 207 -0.66 1.76 -27.40
C SER A 207 0.84 1.82 -27.10
N ALA A 208 1.25 2.61 -26.10
CA ALA A 208 2.66 2.71 -25.69
C ALA A 208 3.10 1.43 -24.98
N VAL A 209 2.29 0.93 -24.04
CA VAL A 209 2.54 -0.35 -23.34
C VAL A 209 2.63 -1.49 -24.36
N VAL A 210 1.67 -1.59 -25.28
CA VAL A 210 1.65 -2.64 -26.30
C VAL A 210 2.88 -2.55 -27.22
N SER A 211 3.26 -1.33 -27.63
CA SER A 211 4.45 -1.13 -28.46
C SER A 211 5.73 -1.61 -27.77
N VAL A 212 5.92 -1.30 -26.48
CA VAL A 212 7.08 -1.77 -25.71
C VAL A 212 7.05 -3.29 -25.53
N LEU A 213 5.89 -3.87 -25.22
CA LEU A 213 5.75 -5.33 -25.12
C LEU A 213 6.10 -6.03 -26.43
N MET A 214 5.61 -5.52 -27.57
CA MET A 214 5.95 -6.05 -28.89
C MET A 214 7.45 -5.91 -29.22
N SER A 215 8.07 -4.79 -28.86
CA SER A 215 9.50 -4.57 -29.05
C SER A 215 10.34 -5.53 -28.20
N ASN A 216 9.97 -5.75 -26.94
CA ASN A 216 10.63 -6.72 -26.07
C ASN A 216 10.46 -8.15 -26.61
N ALA A 217 9.24 -8.51 -27.05
CA ALA A 217 8.95 -9.81 -27.64
C ALA A 217 9.77 -10.08 -28.90
N ALA A 218 9.87 -9.10 -29.80
CA ALA A 218 10.70 -9.19 -30.99
C ALA A 218 12.19 -9.40 -30.63
N CYS A 219 12.71 -8.60 -29.70
CA CYS A 219 14.10 -8.68 -29.26
C CYS A 219 14.48 -10.06 -28.72
N ALA A 220 13.67 -10.67 -27.86
CA ALA A 220 13.96 -12.03 -27.39
C ALA A 220 13.71 -13.10 -28.45
N ALA A 221 12.68 -12.95 -29.29
CA ALA A 221 12.45 -13.89 -30.38
C ALA A 221 13.64 -13.96 -31.35
N ASP A 222 14.24 -12.81 -31.67
CA ASP A 222 15.42 -12.73 -32.52
C ASP A 222 16.62 -13.49 -31.93
N GLU A 223 16.81 -13.43 -30.61
CA GLU A 223 17.86 -14.22 -29.93
C GLU A 223 17.52 -15.71 -29.86
N LEU A 224 16.28 -16.07 -29.53
CA LEU A 224 15.83 -17.47 -29.44
C LEU A 224 15.93 -18.20 -30.78
N VAL A 225 15.64 -17.51 -31.88
CA VAL A 225 15.75 -18.04 -33.24
C VAL A 225 17.18 -18.48 -33.56
N LYS A 226 18.21 -17.75 -33.11
CA LYS A 226 19.62 -18.10 -33.34
C LYS A 226 20.01 -19.46 -32.73
N HIS A 227 19.28 -19.92 -31.72
CA HIS A 227 19.53 -21.17 -31.02
C HIS A 227 18.50 -22.26 -31.33
N SER A 228 17.53 -21.99 -32.22
CA SER A 228 16.46 -22.94 -32.55
C SER A 228 16.87 -23.87 -33.70
N ALA A 229 16.90 -25.18 -33.42
CA ALA A 229 17.14 -26.20 -34.44
C ALA A 229 16.07 -26.20 -35.54
N ILE A 230 14.83 -25.84 -35.21
CA ILE A 230 13.73 -25.72 -36.17
C ILE A 230 13.99 -24.53 -37.09
N ALA A 231 14.41 -23.39 -36.54
CA ALA A 231 14.68 -22.18 -37.31
C ALA A 231 15.88 -22.33 -38.26
N ALA A 232 16.89 -23.10 -37.86
CA ALA A 232 18.09 -23.36 -38.66
C ALA A 232 17.90 -24.40 -39.78
N SER A 233 16.73 -25.05 -39.86
CA SER A 233 16.44 -26.10 -40.84
C SER A 233 15.44 -25.61 -41.88
N ASP A 234 15.63 -26.03 -43.14
CA ASP A 234 14.65 -25.84 -44.21
C ASP A 234 13.59 -26.96 -44.26
N ALA A 235 13.81 -28.06 -43.52
CA ALA A 235 12.86 -29.17 -43.46
C ALA A 235 11.63 -28.79 -42.63
N SER A 236 10.45 -29.25 -43.04
CA SER A 236 9.24 -29.07 -42.23
C SER A 236 9.39 -29.82 -40.90
N PRO A 237 9.28 -29.14 -39.74
CA PRO A 237 9.39 -29.80 -38.45
C PRO A 237 8.21 -30.73 -38.19
N THR A 238 8.43 -31.78 -37.40
CA THR A 238 7.35 -32.65 -36.94
C THR A 238 6.52 -31.96 -35.86
N ASP A 239 5.32 -32.48 -35.62
CA ASP A 239 4.41 -31.95 -34.61
C ASP A 239 5.00 -32.05 -33.21
N ASP A 240 5.74 -33.13 -32.92
CA ASP A 240 6.44 -33.32 -31.63
C ASP A 240 7.56 -32.30 -31.43
N MET A 241 8.32 -31.98 -32.49
CA MET A 241 9.36 -30.95 -32.43
C MET A 241 8.76 -29.58 -32.12
N LEU A 242 7.66 -29.21 -32.81
CA LEU A 242 6.95 -27.96 -32.56
C LEU A 242 6.37 -27.93 -31.14
N ALA A 243 5.68 -29.00 -30.72
CA ALA A 243 5.10 -29.09 -29.38
C ALA A 243 6.16 -28.96 -28.29
N SER A 244 7.32 -29.61 -28.45
CA SER A 244 8.44 -29.49 -27.51
C SER A 244 9.00 -28.07 -27.45
N ALA A 245 9.23 -27.42 -28.60
CA ALA A 245 9.75 -26.06 -28.64
C ALA A 245 8.76 -25.03 -28.06
N ILE A 246 7.47 -25.20 -28.35
CA ILE A 246 6.40 -24.37 -27.77
C ILE A 246 6.35 -24.57 -26.26
N SER A 247 6.35 -25.80 -25.78
CA SER A 247 6.26 -26.11 -24.33
C SER A 247 7.47 -25.59 -23.56
N GLU A 248 8.68 -25.72 -24.11
CA GLU A 248 9.88 -25.17 -23.50
C GLU A 248 9.80 -23.64 -23.32
N HIS A 249 9.38 -22.91 -24.36
CA HIS A 249 9.26 -21.46 -24.27
C HIS A 249 8.07 -21.03 -23.40
N PHE A 250 6.95 -21.73 -23.48
CA PHE A 250 5.75 -21.46 -22.71
C PHE A 250 5.99 -21.66 -21.20
N SER A 251 6.71 -22.72 -20.81
CA SER A 251 7.10 -22.94 -19.41
C SER A 251 8.04 -21.86 -18.86
N LYS A 252 8.87 -21.24 -19.71
CA LYS A 252 9.74 -20.11 -19.32
C LYS A 252 8.98 -18.79 -19.18
N VAL A 253 8.03 -18.54 -20.09
CA VAL A 253 7.29 -17.28 -20.17
C VAL A 253 6.06 -17.26 -19.27
N VAL A 254 5.17 -18.23 -19.46
CA VAL A 254 3.87 -18.33 -18.79
C VAL A 254 3.97 -19.11 -17.49
N TYR A 255 5.03 -19.91 -17.32
CA TYR A 255 5.35 -20.60 -16.07
C TYR A 255 4.33 -21.69 -15.67
N ARG A 256 3.82 -22.39 -16.69
CA ARG A 256 3.10 -23.67 -16.64
C ARG A 256 3.27 -24.40 -17.98
N GLU A 257 2.79 -25.63 -18.07
CA GLU A 257 2.68 -26.32 -19.36
C GLU A 257 1.54 -25.72 -20.22
N PRO A 258 1.70 -25.66 -21.55
CA PRO A 258 0.63 -25.26 -22.46
C PRO A 258 -0.44 -26.36 -22.57
N ARG A 259 -1.68 -25.95 -22.77
CA ARG A 259 -2.80 -26.84 -23.07
C ARG A 259 -2.72 -27.34 -24.52
N ALA A 260 -3.39 -28.44 -24.82
CA ALA A 260 -3.43 -28.99 -26.18
C ALA A 260 -3.95 -27.99 -27.22
N GLU A 261 -4.92 -27.14 -26.83
CA GLU A 261 -5.47 -26.09 -27.70
C GLU A 261 -4.47 -24.96 -27.95
N GLU A 262 -3.65 -24.62 -26.95
CA GLU A 262 -2.59 -23.61 -27.07
C GLU A 262 -1.48 -24.12 -28.00
N ILE A 263 -1.01 -25.36 -27.80
CA ILE A 263 -0.06 -26.01 -28.71
C ILE A 263 -0.62 -26.00 -30.14
N SER A 264 -1.85 -26.47 -30.33
CA SER A 264 -2.50 -26.50 -31.65
C SER A 264 -2.56 -25.11 -32.30
N SER A 265 -2.85 -24.07 -31.53
CA SER A 265 -2.95 -22.69 -32.03
C SER A 265 -1.59 -22.14 -32.46
N TYR A 266 -0.55 -22.32 -31.64
CA TYR A 266 0.81 -21.90 -31.99
C TYR A 266 1.42 -22.72 -33.13
N SER A 267 1.16 -24.02 -33.22
CA SER A 267 1.57 -24.85 -34.36
C SER A 267 0.87 -24.42 -35.66
N LYS A 268 -0.41 -24.03 -35.60
CA LYS A 268 -1.11 -23.45 -36.76
C LYS A 268 -0.50 -22.12 -37.19
N LEU A 269 -0.15 -21.25 -36.24
CA LEU A 269 0.55 -20.00 -36.51
C LEU A 269 1.88 -20.26 -37.22
N PHE A 270 2.69 -21.19 -36.69
CA PHE A 270 3.94 -21.61 -37.30
C PHE A 270 3.75 -22.03 -38.77
N ARG A 271 2.87 -23.02 -39.01
CA ARG A 271 2.66 -23.58 -40.36
C ARG A 271 2.14 -22.54 -41.35
N LYS A 272 1.34 -21.58 -40.88
CA LYS A 272 0.86 -20.47 -41.72
C LYS A 272 2.02 -19.58 -42.15
N THR A 273 2.84 -19.14 -41.21
CA THR A 273 3.97 -18.24 -41.48
C THR A 273 5.07 -18.91 -42.28
N ALA A 274 5.36 -20.18 -42.01
CA ALA A 274 6.46 -20.92 -42.65
C ALA A 274 6.29 -21.05 -44.17
N ARG A 275 5.05 -21.03 -44.68
CA ARG A 275 4.75 -21.09 -46.12
C ARG A 275 5.27 -19.88 -46.89
N GLU A 276 5.35 -18.72 -46.25
CA GLU A 276 5.71 -17.45 -46.88
C GLU A 276 7.08 -16.95 -46.43
N GLY A 277 7.43 -17.13 -45.14
CA GLY A 277 8.64 -16.59 -44.52
C GLY A 277 9.69 -17.62 -44.08
N GLY A 278 9.46 -18.91 -44.32
CA GLY A 278 10.35 -19.99 -43.87
C GLY A 278 10.30 -20.25 -42.35
N ASN A 279 11.05 -21.27 -41.91
CA ASN A 279 10.99 -21.74 -40.52
C ASN A 279 11.53 -20.74 -39.50
N ALA A 280 12.53 -19.93 -39.87
CA ALA A 280 13.11 -18.93 -38.99
C ALA A 280 12.08 -17.84 -38.60
N GLU A 281 11.41 -17.23 -39.59
CA GLU A 281 10.38 -16.21 -39.33
C GLU A 281 9.15 -16.82 -38.64
N ALA A 282 8.80 -18.06 -38.99
CA ALA A 282 7.72 -18.78 -38.33
C ALA A 282 7.99 -19.02 -36.84
N MET A 283 9.20 -19.48 -36.48
CA MET A 283 9.60 -19.62 -35.08
C MET A 283 9.64 -18.28 -34.36
N ARG A 284 10.15 -17.24 -35.03
CA ARG A 284 10.18 -15.88 -34.49
C ARG A 284 8.79 -15.41 -34.07
N LEU A 285 7.79 -15.53 -34.96
CA LEU A 285 6.40 -15.16 -34.64
C LEU A 285 5.77 -16.03 -33.55
N VAL A 286 6.08 -17.33 -33.49
CA VAL A 286 5.63 -18.21 -32.39
C VAL A 286 6.20 -17.74 -31.06
N PHE A 287 7.51 -17.47 -30.99
CA PHE A 287 8.14 -17.00 -29.76
C PHE A 287 7.57 -15.66 -29.31
N MET A 288 7.36 -14.72 -30.24
CA MET A 288 6.68 -13.45 -29.94
C MET A 288 5.25 -13.66 -29.41
N ALA A 289 4.48 -14.56 -30.04
CA ALA A 289 3.09 -14.80 -29.65
C ALA A 289 2.96 -15.46 -28.26
N VAL A 290 3.91 -16.31 -27.87
CA VAL A 290 3.98 -16.86 -26.51
C VAL A 290 4.37 -15.77 -25.51
N MET A 291 5.32 -14.89 -25.86
CA MET A 291 5.71 -13.75 -25.00
C MET A 291 4.58 -12.76 -24.76
N LEU A 292 3.69 -12.60 -25.72
CA LEU A 292 2.50 -11.74 -25.62
C LEU A 292 1.27 -12.48 -25.08
N HIS A 293 1.43 -13.71 -24.58
CA HIS A 293 0.35 -14.43 -23.93
C HIS A 293 -0.17 -13.66 -22.71
N HIS A 294 -1.49 -13.59 -22.50
CA HIS A 294 -2.04 -12.74 -21.44
C HIS A 294 -1.49 -13.09 -20.04
N GLU A 295 -1.23 -14.36 -19.75
CA GLU A 295 -0.63 -14.79 -18.47
C GLU A 295 0.85 -14.40 -18.28
N SER A 296 1.54 -13.90 -19.32
CA SER A 296 2.89 -13.34 -19.17
C SER A 296 2.88 -11.89 -18.68
N VAL A 297 1.74 -11.21 -18.85
CA VAL A 297 1.52 -9.78 -18.51
C VAL A 297 0.60 -9.64 -17.30
N TYR A 298 -0.33 -10.58 -17.13
CA TYR A 298 -1.37 -10.53 -16.12
C TYR A 298 -1.34 -11.77 -15.23
N ARG A 299 -1.46 -11.55 -13.92
CA ARG A 299 -1.86 -12.57 -12.95
C ARG A 299 -3.37 -12.78 -13.05
N VAL A 300 -3.78 -14.03 -13.25
CA VAL A 300 -5.19 -14.40 -13.36
C VAL A 300 -5.71 -14.80 -11.98
N GLU A 301 -6.82 -14.19 -11.55
CA GLU A 301 -7.51 -14.51 -10.29
C GLU A 301 -9.02 -14.56 -10.49
N ILE A 302 -9.48 -15.54 -11.27
CA ILE A 302 -10.90 -15.66 -11.63
C ILE A 302 -11.63 -16.73 -10.81
N GLY A 303 -10.90 -17.48 -9.99
CA GLY A 303 -11.47 -18.51 -9.10
C GLY A 303 -11.83 -19.75 -9.89
N LEU A 304 -10.83 -20.42 -10.48
CA LEU A 304 -11.05 -21.65 -11.25
C LEU A 304 -11.28 -22.90 -10.39
N GLY A 305 -11.18 -22.79 -9.07
CA GLY A 305 -11.46 -23.87 -8.13
C GLY A 305 -12.96 -24.09 -7.87
N GLU A 306 -13.24 -24.84 -6.80
CA GLU A 306 -14.59 -25.22 -6.41
C GLU A 306 -15.43 -24.01 -5.99
N ALA A 307 -16.72 -24.07 -6.31
CA ALA A 307 -17.70 -23.10 -5.84
C ALA A 307 -18.22 -23.51 -4.45
N ASP A 308 -18.45 -22.54 -3.59
CA ASP A 308 -19.11 -22.74 -2.31
C ASP A 308 -20.62 -22.47 -2.37
N ALA A 309 -21.31 -22.68 -1.25
CA ALA A 309 -22.76 -22.47 -1.15
C ALA A 309 -23.20 -21.00 -1.35
N HIS A 310 -22.28 -20.04 -1.32
CA HIS A 310 -22.53 -18.60 -1.44
C HIS A 310 -22.21 -18.06 -2.85
N GLY A 311 -21.89 -18.97 -3.79
CA GLY A 311 -21.52 -18.64 -5.16
C GLY A 311 -20.14 -17.98 -5.26
N ARG A 312 -19.29 -18.11 -4.24
CA ARG A 312 -17.87 -17.77 -4.29
C ARG A 312 -17.13 -18.97 -4.88
N ARG A 313 -16.07 -18.73 -5.64
CA ARG A 313 -15.18 -19.77 -6.18
C ARG A 313 -13.79 -19.63 -5.60
N MET A 314 -13.23 -20.71 -5.10
CA MET A 314 -11.86 -20.69 -4.61
C MET A 314 -10.88 -20.49 -5.76
N LEU A 315 -9.75 -19.82 -5.52
CA LEU A 315 -8.63 -19.87 -6.46
C LEU A 315 -8.19 -21.33 -6.65
N SER A 316 -7.92 -21.72 -7.89
CA SER A 316 -7.26 -23.01 -8.16
C SER A 316 -5.87 -23.06 -7.53
N GLY A 317 -5.29 -24.25 -7.34
CA GLY A 317 -3.95 -24.40 -6.75
C GLY A 317 -2.87 -23.57 -7.47
N THR A 318 -2.96 -23.45 -8.80
CA THR A 318 -2.04 -22.60 -9.59
C THR A 318 -2.27 -21.12 -9.33
N GLU A 319 -3.52 -20.64 -9.42
CA GLU A 319 -3.86 -19.24 -9.10
C GLU A 319 -3.41 -18.89 -7.67
N MET A 320 -3.62 -19.80 -6.72
CA MET A 320 -3.24 -19.64 -5.33
C MET A 320 -1.72 -19.55 -5.14
N ALA A 321 -0.95 -20.40 -5.82
CA ALA A 321 0.51 -20.37 -5.77
C ALA A 321 1.05 -19.01 -6.24
N PHE A 322 0.60 -18.54 -7.41
CA PHE A 322 0.95 -17.19 -7.88
C PHE A 322 0.47 -16.11 -6.94
N ALA A 323 -0.70 -16.31 -6.32
CA ALA A 323 -1.27 -15.34 -5.44
C ALA A 323 -0.43 -15.11 -4.18
N VAL A 324 -0.01 -16.20 -3.54
CA VAL A 324 0.87 -16.19 -2.37
C VAL A 324 2.26 -15.67 -2.72
N ALA A 325 2.84 -16.12 -3.85
CA ALA A 325 4.19 -15.69 -4.25
C ALA A 325 4.26 -14.17 -4.47
N PHE A 326 3.39 -13.62 -5.31
CA PHE A 326 3.37 -12.18 -5.59
C PHE A 326 2.81 -11.35 -4.42
N ALA A 327 2.13 -11.94 -3.45
CA ALA A 327 1.77 -11.24 -2.22
C ALA A 327 3.02 -10.84 -1.41
N LEU A 328 4.12 -11.61 -1.49
CA LEU A 328 5.29 -11.43 -0.62
C LEU A 328 6.59 -11.11 -1.36
N THR A 329 6.88 -11.74 -2.50
CA THR A 329 8.26 -11.91 -3.00
C THR A 329 8.59 -11.22 -4.33
N ASP A 330 7.64 -10.51 -4.96
CA ASP A 330 7.75 -9.95 -6.33
C ASP A 330 8.32 -10.94 -7.37
N ARG A 331 8.22 -12.24 -7.09
CA ARG A 331 8.79 -13.34 -7.88
C ARG A 331 7.72 -14.40 -8.09
N ARG A 332 7.97 -15.26 -9.07
CA ARG A 332 7.11 -16.41 -9.34
C ARG A 332 7.14 -17.42 -8.18
N PRO A 333 6.14 -18.31 -8.09
CA PRO A 333 6.12 -19.38 -7.09
C PRO A 333 7.41 -20.18 -7.06
N ASP A 334 7.93 -20.45 -5.86
CA ASP A 334 9.04 -21.37 -5.69
C ASP A 334 8.61 -22.83 -5.99
N THR A 335 9.59 -23.72 -6.12
CA THR A 335 9.33 -25.14 -6.43
C THR A 335 8.43 -25.81 -5.40
N GLN A 336 8.55 -25.45 -4.12
CA GLN A 336 7.74 -26.05 -3.06
C GLN A 336 6.27 -25.63 -3.15
N LEU A 337 6.01 -24.37 -3.49
CA LEU A 337 4.68 -23.83 -3.69
C LEU A 337 4.01 -24.42 -4.95
N LEU A 338 4.78 -24.61 -6.03
CA LEU A 338 4.32 -25.34 -7.22
C LEU A 338 3.99 -26.81 -6.92
N GLN A 339 4.80 -27.49 -6.10
CA GLN A 339 4.53 -28.86 -5.66
C GLN A 339 3.31 -28.93 -4.73
N ALA A 340 3.09 -27.93 -3.89
CA ALA A 340 1.88 -27.83 -3.07
C ALA A 340 0.63 -27.67 -3.95
N ALA A 341 0.71 -26.81 -4.99
CA ALA A 341 -0.36 -26.63 -5.97
C ALA A 341 -0.71 -27.95 -6.69
N SER A 342 0.29 -28.66 -7.24
CA SER A 342 0.07 -29.91 -7.96
C SER A 342 -0.44 -31.04 -7.07
N ALA A 343 -0.03 -31.06 -5.80
CA ALA A 343 -0.48 -32.02 -4.79
C ALA A 343 -1.83 -31.66 -4.14
N ARG A 344 -2.55 -30.63 -4.62
CA ARG A 344 -3.81 -30.13 -4.03
C ARG A 344 -3.68 -29.68 -2.55
N ARG A 345 -2.48 -29.30 -2.13
CA ARG A 345 -2.16 -28.74 -0.79
C ARG A 345 -2.15 -27.21 -0.81
N LEU A 346 -3.10 -26.62 -1.54
CA LEU A 346 -3.41 -25.18 -1.60
C LEU A 346 -4.92 -24.96 -1.73
N ASN A 347 -5.73 -25.95 -1.34
CA ASN A 347 -7.18 -25.99 -1.56
C ASN A 347 -7.97 -25.74 -0.26
N SER A 348 -7.31 -25.26 0.78
CA SER A 348 -7.95 -24.82 2.02
C SER A 348 -7.23 -23.62 2.63
N SER A 349 -7.92 -22.86 3.49
CA SER A 349 -7.30 -21.78 4.27
C SER A 349 -6.10 -22.27 5.09
N ALA A 350 -6.20 -23.47 5.68
CA ALA A 350 -5.11 -24.07 6.47
C ALA A 350 -3.86 -24.38 5.62
N ASP A 351 -4.06 -24.89 4.40
CA ASP A 351 -2.96 -25.17 3.48
C ASP A 351 -2.24 -23.88 3.04
N VAL A 352 -3.02 -22.85 2.69
CA VAL A 352 -2.49 -21.54 2.31
C VAL A 352 -1.74 -20.92 3.48
N ARG A 353 -2.32 -21.00 4.68
CA ARG A 353 -1.69 -20.54 5.92
C ARG A 353 -0.32 -21.17 6.12
N GLN A 354 -0.20 -22.48 5.96
CA GLN A 354 1.08 -23.19 6.10
C GLN A 354 2.15 -22.67 5.12
N GLN A 355 1.76 -22.40 3.86
CA GLN A 355 2.72 -21.88 2.88
C GLN A 355 3.11 -20.42 3.13
N VAL A 356 2.17 -19.59 3.57
CA VAL A 356 2.46 -18.20 3.97
C VAL A 356 3.39 -18.17 5.18
N GLU A 357 3.12 -18.98 6.21
CA GLU A 357 3.98 -19.14 7.39
C GLU A 357 5.40 -19.56 7.01
N ARG A 358 5.52 -20.59 6.16
CA ARG A 358 6.82 -21.05 5.65
C ARG A 358 7.59 -19.91 4.99
N ILE A 359 6.98 -19.19 4.05
CA ILE A 359 7.65 -18.11 3.34
C ILE A 359 8.10 -17.03 4.32
N LEU A 360 7.23 -16.63 5.25
CA LEU A 360 7.52 -15.58 6.25
C LEU A 360 8.63 -15.96 7.25
N GLN A 361 8.83 -17.25 7.51
CA GLN A 361 9.86 -17.77 8.40
C GLN A 361 11.19 -18.04 7.69
N ASP A 362 11.18 -18.25 6.38
CA ASP A 362 12.38 -18.54 5.60
C ASP A 362 13.09 -17.25 5.18
N ASP A 363 14.14 -16.87 5.90
CA ASP A 363 14.89 -15.65 5.61
C ASP A 363 15.72 -15.70 4.31
N ALA A 364 15.87 -16.87 3.67
CA ALA A 364 16.49 -16.96 2.35
C ALA A 364 15.56 -16.45 1.23
N ILE A 365 14.25 -16.37 1.51
CA ILE A 365 13.27 -15.82 0.59
C ILE A 365 13.17 -14.31 0.81
N ASP A 366 13.53 -13.51 -0.19
CA ASP A 366 13.34 -12.06 -0.13
C ASP A 366 11.84 -11.68 -0.12
N LYS A 367 11.47 -10.71 0.73
CA LYS A 367 10.08 -10.27 0.99
C LYS A 367 9.94 -8.75 0.84
N PRO A 368 10.33 -8.17 -0.32
CA PRO A 368 10.48 -6.72 -0.47
C PRO A 368 9.16 -5.97 -0.23
N ARG A 369 8.02 -6.63 -0.43
CA ARG A 369 6.68 -6.06 -0.24
C ARG A 369 6.38 -5.67 1.20
N ILE A 370 7.01 -6.30 2.19
CA ILE A 370 6.80 -5.97 3.61
C ILE A 370 7.36 -4.58 3.91
N LEU A 371 8.63 -4.31 3.58
CA LEU A 371 9.22 -2.99 3.76
C LEU A 371 8.54 -1.95 2.87
N ARG A 372 8.25 -2.30 1.62
CA ARG A 372 7.58 -1.41 0.66
C ARG A 372 6.22 -0.93 1.17
N PHE A 373 5.45 -1.78 1.86
CA PHE A 373 4.21 -1.35 2.51
C PHE A 373 4.45 -0.15 3.43
N PHE A 374 5.46 -0.19 4.30
CA PHE A 374 5.74 0.92 5.22
C PHE A 374 6.30 2.15 4.50
N GLN A 375 7.16 1.95 3.48
CA GLN A 375 7.63 3.04 2.61
C GLN A 375 6.47 3.80 1.96
N GLU A 376 5.47 3.08 1.46
CA GLU A 376 4.30 3.65 0.79
C GLU A 376 3.23 4.17 1.77
N PHE A 377 3.01 3.47 2.89
CA PHE A 377 2.04 3.88 3.91
C PHE A 377 2.45 5.21 4.55
N PHE A 378 3.69 5.30 5.04
CA PHE A 378 4.24 6.52 5.62
C PHE A 378 4.67 7.52 4.57
N GLY A 379 5.01 7.09 3.35
CA GLY A 379 5.43 8.00 2.27
C GLY A 379 6.81 8.62 2.49
N TYR A 380 7.62 8.10 3.42
CA TYR A 380 8.93 8.68 3.74
C TYR A 380 9.92 8.60 2.57
N SER A 381 9.73 7.66 1.63
CA SER A 381 10.52 7.50 0.39
C SER A 381 10.35 8.64 -0.62
N GLN A 382 9.58 9.67 -0.27
CA GLN A 382 9.38 10.87 -1.08
C GLN A 382 10.22 12.06 -0.59
N ALA A 383 11.01 11.89 0.47
CA ALA A 383 11.81 12.96 1.06
C ALA A 383 12.79 13.56 0.03
N HIS A 384 13.41 12.73 -0.82
CA HIS A 384 14.31 13.19 -1.88
C HIS A 384 13.65 14.03 -2.98
N LYS A 385 12.32 14.04 -3.07
CA LYS A 385 11.57 14.89 -4.01
C LYS A 385 11.31 16.30 -3.47
N VAL A 386 11.50 16.51 -2.17
CA VAL A 386 11.36 17.82 -1.53
C VAL A 386 12.74 18.47 -1.53
N PHE A 387 12.93 19.42 -2.44
CA PHE A 387 14.20 20.11 -2.60
C PHE A 387 14.35 21.15 -1.50
N LYS A 388 15.46 21.13 -0.76
CA LYS A 388 15.82 22.24 0.12
C LYS A 388 17.07 22.91 -0.39
N ASP A 389 17.16 24.21 -0.20
CA ASP A 389 18.32 24.99 -0.62
C ASP A 389 19.56 24.65 0.20
N GLU A 390 20.72 24.79 -0.44
CA GLU A 390 22.01 24.49 0.18
C GLU A 390 22.33 25.46 1.32
N ASP A 391 21.91 26.72 1.26
CA ASP A 391 22.24 27.71 2.28
C ASP A 391 21.59 27.39 3.64
N ARG A 392 20.32 26.94 3.65
CA ARG A 392 19.57 26.55 4.87
C ARG A 392 19.79 25.11 5.31
N SER A 393 20.05 24.21 4.37
CA SER A 393 20.39 22.81 4.66
C SER A 393 21.85 22.63 5.05
N GLY A 394 22.70 23.60 4.69
CA GLY A 394 24.14 23.51 4.72
C GLY A 394 24.79 22.88 3.49
N GLY A 395 24.01 22.54 2.46
CA GLY A 395 24.51 21.98 1.21
C GLY A 395 25.16 20.61 1.41
N PHE A 396 24.69 19.88 2.42
CA PHE A 396 25.25 18.59 2.79
C PHE A 396 24.94 17.55 1.70
N SER A 397 25.88 17.37 0.79
CA SER A 397 25.95 16.24 -0.12
C SER A 397 27.09 15.34 0.34
N TYR A 398 26.78 14.11 0.72
CA TYR A 398 27.78 13.15 1.19
C TYR A 398 28.03 12.12 0.08
N TYR A 399 29.24 12.14 -0.50
CA TYR A 399 29.61 11.31 -1.65
C TYR A 399 28.65 11.41 -2.86
N GLY A 400 28.08 12.60 -3.10
CA GLY A 400 27.15 12.81 -4.21
C GLY A 400 25.72 12.33 -3.94
N GLU A 401 25.42 11.80 -2.76
CA GLU A 401 24.07 11.49 -2.31
C GLU A 401 23.48 12.69 -1.54
N ASN A 402 22.29 13.12 -1.95
CA ASN A 402 21.55 14.17 -1.27
C ASN A 402 21.02 13.63 0.07
N TYR A 403 21.10 14.44 1.13
CA TYR A 403 20.79 14.04 2.50
C TYR A 403 19.37 13.47 2.73
N PRO A 404 18.29 13.85 1.99
CA PRO A 404 16.99 13.20 2.19
C PRO A 404 17.03 11.71 1.83
N ALA A 405 17.80 11.31 0.81
CA ALA A 405 17.96 9.90 0.44
C ALA A 405 18.72 9.10 1.51
N MET A 406 19.58 9.75 2.28
CA MET A 406 20.23 9.13 3.45
C MET A 406 19.20 8.88 4.56
N TYR A 407 18.33 9.86 4.85
CA TYR A 407 17.29 9.69 5.87
C TYR A 407 16.22 8.67 5.46
N GLU A 408 15.93 8.51 4.18
CA GLU A 408 15.06 7.43 3.69
C GLU A 408 15.63 6.05 4.05
N ARG A 409 16.95 5.88 3.94
CA ARG A 409 17.61 4.64 4.33
C ARG A 409 17.61 4.44 5.85
N ASP A 410 17.83 5.50 6.62
CA ASP A 410 17.71 5.46 8.08
C ASP A 410 16.29 5.03 8.51
N ALA A 411 15.27 5.53 7.81
CA ALA A 411 13.87 5.13 8.01
C ALA A 411 13.63 3.65 7.69
N ASP A 412 14.23 3.13 6.62
CA ASP A 412 14.19 1.70 6.30
C ASP A 412 14.80 0.86 7.44
N PHE A 413 15.97 1.25 7.97
CA PHE A 413 16.58 0.55 9.10
C PHE A 413 15.72 0.60 10.37
N PHE A 414 15.11 1.75 10.65
CA PHE A 414 14.15 1.91 11.75
C PHE A 414 12.99 0.92 11.64
N VAL A 415 12.36 0.83 10.45
CA VAL A 415 11.25 -0.10 10.19
C VAL A 415 11.71 -1.55 10.29
N MET A 416 12.83 -1.89 9.65
CA MET A 416 13.35 -3.26 9.63
C MET A 416 13.71 -3.76 11.03
N ASN A 417 14.30 -2.92 11.88
CA ASN A 417 14.60 -3.28 13.28
C ASN A 417 13.32 -3.59 14.09
N ILE A 418 12.22 -2.87 13.85
CA ILE A 418 10.94 -3.16 14.51
C ILE A 418 10.35 -4.46 13.97
N LEU A 419 10.40 -4.68 12.66
CA LEU A 419 9.90 -5.91 12.02
C LEU A 419 10.72 -7.15 12.39
N GLU A 420 12.02 -7.00 12.66
CA GLU A 420 12.88 -8.08 13.14
C GLU A 420 12.48 -8.53 14.55
N LYS A 421 12.15 -7.57 15.43
CA LYS A 421 11.63 -7.84 16.78
C LYS A 421 10.20 -8.41 16.76
N ASP A 422 9.40 -8.01 15.76
CA ASP A 422 8.04 -8.48 15.47
C ASP A 422 7.08 -8.51 16.67
N ARG A 423 7.11 -7.45 17.50
CA ARG A 423 6.29 -7.30 18.71
C ARG A 423 5.72 -5.89 18.76
N ASP A 424 4.43 -5.75 19.05
CA ASP A 424 3.74 -4.44 19.12
C ASP A 424 4.12 -3.52 17.94
N VAL A 425 4.24 -4.08 16.73
CA VAL A 425 4.88 -3.43 15.57
C VAL A 425 4.30 -2.04 15.28
N PHE A 426 2.98 -1.87 15.24
CA PHE A 426 2.34 -0.59 14.97
C PHE A 426 2.60 0.43 16.08
N ARG A 427 2.52 0.01 17.35
CA ARG A 427 2.85 0.87 18.48
C ARG A 427 4.31 1.31 18.41
N GLN A 428 5.26 0.39 18.19
CA GLN A 428 6.68 0.72 18.08
C GLN A 428 6.98 1.64 16.88
N LEU A 429 6.30 1.44 15.73
CA LEU A 429 6.43 2.34 14.57
C LEU A 429 5.97 3.77 14.89
N LEU A 430 5.07 3.95 15.83
CA LEU A 430 4.59 5.26 16.27
C LEU A 430 5.39 5.81 17.46
N THR A 431 5.85 5.00 18.42
CA THR A 431 6.40 5.51 19.69
C THR A 431 7.88 5.23 19.92
N SER A 432 8.51 4.36 19.12
CA SER A 432 9.92 4.01 19.36
C SER A 432 10.80 5.25 19.26
N ASN A 433 11.70 5.42 20.23
CA ASN A 433 12.72 6.45 20.20
C ASN A 433 14.10 5.92 19.78
N GLU A 434 14.17 4.67 19.33
CA GLU A 434 15.39 3.99 18.87
C GLU A 434 15.56 4.20 17.37
N TYR A 435 16.47 5.09 16.98
CA TYR A 435 16.72 5.47 15.58
C TYR A 435 18.06 4.98 15.06
N PHE A 436 18.11 4.77 13.75
CA PHE A 436 19.36 4.64 13.01
C PHE A 436 19.72 5.99 12.42
N ILE A 437 20.98 6.38 12.55
CA ILE A 437 21.46 7.70 12.14
C ILE A 437 22.65 7.49 11.22
N ILE A 438 22.49 7.87 9.95
CA ILE A 438 23.52 7.95 8.91
C ILE A 438 24.30 6.63 8.78
N ASN A 439 23.59 5.61 8.33
CA ASN A 439 24.03 4.21 8.34
C ASN A 439 24.93 3.80 7.14
N ARG A 440 25.99 4.56 6.83
CA ARG A 440 27.13 4.03 6.05
C ARG A 440 28.40 3.88 6.87
N ALA A 441 28.55 4.67 7.92
CA ALA A 441 29.70 4.60 8.80
C ALA A 441 29.59 3.45 9.81
N THR A 442 28.39 2.98 10.16
CA THR A 442 28.16 1.88 11.12
C THR A 442 28.93 0.59 10.83
N PHE A 443 28.97 0.11 9.58
CA PHE A 443 29.72 -1.10 9.25
C PHE A 443 31.22 -0.89 9.52
N ARG A 444 31.80 0.19 8.98
CA ARG A 444 33.21 0.52 9.17
C ARG A 444 33.54 0.84 10.62
N ASN A 445 32.67 1.56 11.30
CA ASN A 445 32.80 1.95 12.71
C ASN A 445 32.64 0.72 13.62
N THR A 446 31.74 -0.21 13.32
CA THR A 446 31.57 -1.44 14.13
C THR A 446 32.80 -2.33 13.96
N VAL A 447 33.33 -2.43 12.74
CA VAL A 447 34.60 -3.10 12.48
C VAL A 447 35.76 -2.38 13.18
N TYR A 448 35.76 -1.06 13.22
CA TYR A 448 36.77 -0.24 13.89
C TYR A 448 36.72 -0.41 15.43
N ASP A 449 35.55 -0.31 16.04
CA ASP A 449 35.34 -0.51 17.48
C ASP A 449 35.69 -1.93 17.90
N PHE A 450 35.29 -2.91 17.08
CA PHE A 450 35.70 -4.30 17.25
C PHE A 450 37.23 -4.44 17.18
N TYR A 451 37.87 -3.82 16.19
CA TYR A 451 39.32 -3.81 16.09
C TYR A 451 39.97 -3.17 17.32
N LYS A 452 39.46 -2.03 17.78
CA LYS A 452 39.97 -1.34 18.98
C LYS A 452 39.86 -2.19 20.23
N LYS A 453 38.72 -2.86 20.42
CA LYS A 453 38.51 -3.79 21.55
C LYS A 453 39.50 -4.96 21.52
N HIS A 454 39.86 -5.45 20.34
CA HIS A 454 40.69 -6.64 20.14
C HIS A 454 42.06 -6.34 19.50
N GLN A 455 42.55 -5.11 19.66
CA GLN A 455 43.66 -4.59 18.86
C GLN A 455 44.91 -5.48 18.98
N GLN A 456 45.30 -5.82 20.20
CA GLN A 456 46.49 -6.64 20.46
C GLN A 456 46.42 -8.03 19.79
N GLN A 457 45.24 -8.67 19.81
CA GLN A 457 45.03 -10.01 19.25
C GLN A 457 44.99 -9.97 17.72
N LEU A 458 44.23 -9.04 17.15
CA LEU A 458 44.14 -8.85 15.70
C LEU A 458 45.47 -8.39 15.11
N ASP A 459 46.24 -7.56 15.82
CA ASP A 459 47.58 -7.14 15.42
C ASP A 459 48.56 -8.33 15.38
N ALA A 460 48.46 -9.25 16.33
CA ALA A 460 49.18 -10.52 16.34
C ALA A 460 48.67 -11.56 15.31
N GLY A 461 47.55 -11.28 14.63
CA GLY A 461 46.93 -12.20 13.65
C GLY A 461 46.02 -13.26 14.27
N GLU A 462 45.71 -13.15 15.56
CA GLU A 462 44.83 -14.07 16.28
C GLU A 462 43.37 -13.66 16.09
N TYR A 463 42.57 -14.54 15.48
CA TYR A 463 41.15 -14.29 15.22
C TYR A 463 40.29 -15.55 15.45
N PRO A 464 40.12 -15.97 16.71
CA PRO A 464 39.37 -17.17 17.09
C PRO A 464 37.88 -17.08 16.68
N GLU A 465 37.22 -18.22 16.55
CA GLU A 465 35.81 -18.33 16.12
C GLU A 465 34.86 -17.49 16.99
N ALA A 466 35.10 -17.42 18.30
CA ALA A 466 34.32 -16.57 19.20
C ALA A 466 34.38 -15.08 18.83
N MET A 467 35.53 -14.59 18.36
CA MET A 467 35.71 -13.21 17.90
C MET A 467 35.06 -12.98 16.54
N GLN A 468 35.12 -13.97 15.64
CA GLN A 468 34.41 -13.91 14.36
C GLN A 468 32.90 -13.82 14.58
N LYS A 469 32.39 -14.64 15.50
CA LYS A 469 30.98 -14.64 15.90
C LYS A 469 30.60 -13.33 16.58
N GLU A 470 31.44 -12.79 17.46
CA GLU A 470 31.20 -11.47 18.07
C GLU A 470 31.08 -10.37 17.00
N LEU A 471 31.96 -10.33 16.00
CA LEU A 471 31.87 -9.31 14.96
C LEU A 471 30.62 -9.48 14.10
N LEU A 472 30.25 -10.71 13.75
CA LEU A 472 29.00 -11.02 13.05
C LEU A 472 27.78 -10.60 13.88
N GLU A 473 27.74 -10.92 15.17
CA GLU A 473 26.68 -10.53 16.10
C GLU A 473 26.57 -9.00 16.23
N ARG A 474 27.70 -8.29 16.33
CA ARG A 474 27.73 -6.81 16.35
C ARG A 474 27.21 -6.17 15.07
N LEU A 475 27.42 -6.81 13.93
CA LEU A 475 26.86 -6.41 12.64
C LEU A 475 25.43 -6.96 12.43
N ASN A 476 24.94 -7.75 13.39
CA ASN A 476 23.71 -8.51 13.32
C ASN A 476 23.60 -9.28 11.98
N LEU A 477 24.65 -10.04 11.67
CA LEU A 477 24.77 -10.89 10.49
C LEU A 477 24.83 -12.34 10.94
N ARG A 478 24.14 -13.24 10.23
CA ARG A 478 24.33 -14.69 10.38
C ARG A 478 25.53 -15.20 9.61
N GLY A 479 25.95 -14.45 8.59
CA GLY A 479 27.19 -14.69 7.87
C GLY A 479 27.51 -13.55 6.90
N TRP A 480 28.74 -13.52 6.41
CA TRP A 480 29.25 -12.43 5.56
C TRP A 480 28.50 -12.22 4.24
N HIS A 481 27.80 -13.24 3.73
CA HIS A 481 26.98 -13.13 2.53
C HIS A 481 25.81 -12.14 2.68
N GLU A 482 25.32 -11.93 3.91
CA GLU A 482 24.24 -10.98 4.22
C GLU A 482 24.73 -9.52 4.26
N LEU A 483 26.04 -9.29 4.37
CA LEU A 483 26.63 -7.98 4.62
C LEU A 483 26.23 -6.95 3.55
N ASN A 484 26.41 -7.30 2.28
CA ASN A 484 26.10 -6.41 1.17
C ASN A 484 24.59 -6.16 1.04
N ALA A 485 23.76 -7.15 1.32
CA ALA A 485 22.31 -7.01 1.32
C ALA A 485 21.82 -6.08 2.44
N LYS A 486 22.42 -6.20 3.63
CA LYS A 486 22.03 -5.43 4.81
C LYS A 486 22.49 -3.98 4.78
N TYR A 487 23.75 -3.73 4.47
CA TYR A 487 24.34 -2.40 4.56
C TYR A 487 24.39 -1.66 3.21
N ASN A 488 24.00 -2.31 2.11
CA ASN A 488 24.05 -1.76 0.76
C ASN A 488 25.40 -1.08 0.47
N LEU A 489 26.49 -1.81 0.72
CA LEU A 489 27.85 -1.29 0.62
C LEU A 489 28.18 -0.98 -0.85
N HIS A 490 28.53 0.27 -1.14
CA HIS A 490 29.06 0.70 -2.45
C HIS A 490 30.60 0.61 -2.48
N ASN A 491 31.18 0.41 -3.67
CA ASN A 491 32.64 0.47 -3.93
C ASN A 491 33.49 -0.44 -3.01
N PHE A 492 34.59 0.09 -2.43
CA PHE A 492 35.71 -0.61 -1.80
C PHE A 492 35.36 -1.64 -0.72
N ASN A 493 34.18 -1.57 -0.08
CA ASN A 493 33.78 -2.52 0.98
C ASN A 493 33.01 -3.76 0.47
N LYS A 494 32.68 -3.84 -0.83
CA LYS A 494 31.90 -4.96 -1.40
C LYS A 494 32.54 -6.34 -1.23
N GLY A 495 33.87 -6.39 -1.08
CA GLY A 495 34.66 -7.60 -0.91
C GLY A 495 35.05 -7.91 0.54
N PHE A 496 34.42 -7.25 1.52
CA PHE A 496 34.72 -7.53 2.92
C PHE A 496 34.27 -8.95 3.31
N ASP A 497 35.21 -9.75 3.78
CA ASP A 497 35.03 -11.16 4.13
C ASP A 497 35.20 -11.41 5.64
N GLY A 498 35.34 -10.34 6.42
CA GLY A 498 35.60 -10.42 7.86
C GLY A 498 37.03 -10.78 8.24
N SER A 499 37.94 -11.03 7.30
CA SER A 499 39.33 -11.40 7.59
C SER A 499 40.07 -10.32 8.37
N VAL A 500 41.10 -10.71 9.14
CA VAL A 500 41.96 -9.75 9.88
C VAL A 500 42.56 -8.71 8.93
N ALA A 501 42.90 -9.10 7.70
CA ALA A 501 43.39 -8.20 6.66
C ALA A 501 42.33 -7.17 6.26
N ALA A 502 41.09 -7.60 6.01
CA ALA A 502 39.98 -6.71 5.69
C ALA A 502 39.63 -5.76 6.85
N ILE A 503 39.64 -6.26 8.09
CA ILE A 503 39.43 -5.45 9.31
C ILE A 503 40.52 -4.37 9.44
N LYS A 504 41.80 -4.76 9.34
CA LYS A 504 42.93 -3.81 9.41
C LYS A 504 42.92 -2.80 8.26
N GLN A 505 42.46 -3.20 7.07
CA GLN A 505 42.34 -2.30 5.93
C GLN A 505 41.32 -1.20 6.20
N ILE A 506 40.14 -1.55 6.73
CA ILE A 506 39.11 -0.56 7.13
C ILE A 506 39.68 0.42 8.17
N VAL A 507 40.41 -0.10 9.17
CA VAL A 507 41.00 0.71 10.23
C VAL A 507 42.07 1.66 9.68
N LYS A 508 42.98 1.17 8.84
CA LYS A 508 44.03 1.97 8.20
C LYS A 508 43.44 3.09 7.35
N GLU A 509 42.39 2.78 6.58
CA GLU A 509 41.66 3.79 5.83
C GLU A 509 41.10 4.83 6.78
N GLN A 510 40.39 4.45 7.84
CA GLN A 510 39.81 5.36 8.84
C GLN A 510 40.84 6.35 9.42
N TYR A 511 42.05 5.89 9.77
CA TYR A 511 43.13 6.75 10.31
C TYR A 511 43.73 7.73 9.31
N SER A 512 43.81 7.36 8.03
CA SER A 512 44.34 8.27 6.99
C SER A 512 43.52 9.57 6.87
N TRP A 513 42.25 9.53 7.28
CA TRP A 513 41.36 10.69 7.32
C TRP A 513 41.52 11.53 8.57
N MET A 514 42.14 11.04 9.66
CA MET A 514 42.21 11.74 10.95
C MET A 514 43.41 12.70 11.08
N ASP A 515 44.56 12.36 10.48
CA ASP A 515 45.83 13.10 10.62
C ASP A 515 46.18 14.03 9.43
N THR A 516 45.28 14.18 8.46
CA THR A 516 45.52 15.06 7.30
C THR A 516 45.32 16.54 7.64
N THR A 517 46.25 17.39 7.19
CA THR A 517 46.15 18.86 7.23
C THR A 517 45.59 19.46 5.95
N ASP A 518 45.16 18.62 5.00
CA ASP A 518 44.63 19.05 3.71
C ASP A 518 43.23 19.67 3.87
N GLU A 519 43.11 20.96 3.56
CA GLU A 519 41.88 21.74 3.70
C GLU A 519 40.73 21.21 2.83
N HIS A 520 41.04 20.60 1.68
CA HIS A 520 40.05 19.96 0.82
C HIS A 520 39.50 18.70 1.49
N VAL A 521 40.34 17.90 2.17
CA VAL A 521 39.89 16.69 2.87
C VAL A 521 39.18 17.06 4.18
N LEU A 522 39.64 18.08 4.90
CA LEU A 522 39.03 18.59 6.13
C LEU A 522 37.60 19.09 5.87
N ARG A 523 37.34 19.80 4.76
CA ARG A 523 35.98 20.22 4.35
C ARG A 523 35.03 19.06 4.04
N HIS A 524 35.55 17.87 3.77
CA HIS A 524 34.77 16.65 3.49
C HIS A 524 34.73 15.69 4.68
N ARG A 525 35.32 16.04 5.83
CA ARG A 525 35.14 15.28 7.07
C ARG A 525 33.72 15.47 7.58
N MET A 526 33.10 14.36 8.00
CA MET A 526 31.81 14.36 8.70
C MET A 526 31.83 15.36 9.87
N GLN A 527 32.89 15.37 10.71
CA GLN A 527 32.97 16.28 11.86
C GLN A 527 32.96 17.78 11.51
N ALA A 528 33.66 18.21 10.45
CA ALA A 528 33.72 19.63 10.07
C ALA A 528 32.43 20.12 9.39
N LEU A 529 31.73 19.23 8.68
CA LEU A 529 30.40 19.47 8.13
C LEU A 529 29.33 19.50 9.24
N TYR A 530 29.44 18.62 10.23
CA TYR A 530 28.48 18.53 11.33
C TYR A 530 28.62 19.67 12.36
N ALA A 531 29.83 20.19 12.58
CA ALA A 531 30.04 21.38 13.41
C ALA A 531 29.52 22.68 12.76
N LYS A 532 29.23 22.67 11.45
CA LYS A 532 28.81 23.87 10.69
C LYS A 532 27.30 23.96 10.50
N TYR A 533 26.57 22.83 10.57
CA TYR A 533 25.15 22.79 10.22
C TYR A 533 24.31 22.11 11.31
N PRO A 534 23.15 22.68 11.69
CA PRO A 534 22.26 22.07 12.67
C PRO A 534 21.82 20.69 12.21
N MET A 535 22.26 19.66 12.93
CA MET A 535 22.00 18.29 12.54
C MET A 535 20.56 17.90 12.79
N VAL A 536 20.05 17.11 11.86
CA VAL A 536 18.83 16.34 12.03
C VAL A 536 19.03 15.33 13.17
N TYR A 537 17.96 14.97 13.88
CA TYR A 537 17.98 14.24 15.16
C TYR A 537 18.48 15.00 16.38
N ASP A 538 18.69 16.32 16.29
CA ASP A 538 19.03 17.18 17.43
C ASP A 538 20.39 16.84 18.04
N LEU A 539 21.31 16.35 17.21
CA LEU A 539 22.66 15.93 17.60
C LEU A 539 23.48 17.15 18.03
N ARG A 540 24.10 17.07 19.19
CA ARG A 540 25.06 18.08 19.68
C ARG A 540 26.46 17.79 19.12
N ASP A 541 27.30 18.80 19.04
CA ASP A 541 28.68 18.66 18.52
C ASP A 541 29.51 17.61 19.28
N ASP A 542 29.26 17.44 20.58
CA ASP A 542 29.91 16.42 21.43
C ASP A 542 29.30 15.00 21.30
N GLU A 543 28.15 14.85 20.63
CA GLU A 543 27.49 13.55 20.39
C GLU A 543 27.89 12.92 19.03
N GLN A 544 28.68 13.62 18.23
CA GLN A 544 28.95 13.27 16.82
C GLN A 544 30.07 12.24 16.63
N ASP A 545 30.94 12.05 17.63
CA ASP A 545 32.23 11.38 17.40
C ASP A 545 32.13 9.84 17.39
N PHE A 546 31.03 9.23 17.85
CA PHE A 546 30.88 7.77 17.97
C PHE A 546 29.41 7.30 17.94
N LEU A 547 28.71 7.40 16.81
CA LEU A 547 27.33 6.86 16.69
C LEU A 547 27.29 5.33 16.58
N LEU A 548 27.83 4.65 17.61
CA LEU A 548 27.70 3.22 17.89
C LEU A 548 27.70 2.96 19.42
N PRO A 549 26.94 1.95 19.90
CA PRO A 549 26.08 1.06 19.12
C PRO A 549 24.78 1.76 18.66
N GLN A 550 24.23 1.32 17.51
CA GLN A 550 22.89 1.69 17.04
C GLN A 550 21.93 0.49 17.21
N PRO A 551 20.62 0.71 17.38
CA PRO A 551 19.92 1.99 17.32
C PRO A 551 20.16 2.87 18.57
N TYR A 552 20.05 4.20 18.40
CA TYR A 552 20.27 5.18 19.47
C TYR A 552 18.95 5.75 19.97
N LYS A 553 18.83 5.93 21.28
CA LYS A 553 17.67 6.61 21.86
C LYS A 553 17.79 8.11 21.69
N ARG A 554 16.86 8.73 20.96
CA ARG A 554 16.84 10.19 20.77
C ARG A 554 15.74 10.83 21.63
N PRO A 555 16.08 11.83 22.47
CA PRO A 555 15.05 12.62 23.15
C PRO A 555 14.23 13.40 22.14
N ASN A 556 13.04 13.85 22.52
CA ASN A 556 12.13 14.63 21.67
C ASN A 556 11.77 13.93 20.35
N ARG A 557 11.67 12.60 20.34
CA ARG A 557 11.31 11.80 19.17
C ARG A 557 10.38 10.64 19.58
N ALA A 558 9.42 10.32 18.71
CA ALA A 558 8.48 9.22 18.81
C ALA A 558 8.14 8.68 17.41
N GLY A 559 8.71 7.53 17.09
CA GLY A 559 8.44 6.74 15.90
C GLY A 559 8.67 7.44 14.56
N MET A 560 7.99 6.93 13.53
CA MET A 560 8.14 7.38 12.15
C MET A 560 7.62 8.80 11.93
N LEU A 561 6.61 9.26 12.68
CA LEU A 561 6.03 10.59 12.49
C LEU A 561 6.92 11.73 12.99
N THR A 562 7.94 11.42 13.80
CA THR A 562 9.01 12.37 14.13
C THR A 562 10.32 12.03 13.42
N HIS A 563 10.31 11.05 12.52
CA HIS A 563 11.48 10.68 11.73
C HIS A 563 11.73 11.75 10.66
N PRO A 564 12.98 12.17 10.44
CA PRO A 564 13.30 13.23 9.48
C PRO A 564 12.80 12.99 8.06
N ALA A 565 12.96 11.76 7.54
CA ALA A 565 12.45 11.38 6.24
C ALA A 565 10.93 11.63 6.09
N TRP A 566 10.13 11.31 7.11
CA TRP A 566 8.70 11.58 7.09
C TRP A 566 8.40 13.08 7.17
N LEU A 567 9.08 13.80 8.08
CA LEU A 567 8.91 15.25 8.28
C LEU A 567 9.26 16.07 7.03
N ILE A 568 10.31 15.67 6.30
CA ILE A 568 10.73 16.25 5.03
C ILE A 568 9.72 15.92 3.93
N ALA A 569 9.33 14.64 3.78
CA ALA A 569 8.35 14.21 2.78
C ALA A 569 6.98 14.93 2.95
N HIS A 570 6.66 15.37 4.17
CA HIS A 570 5.45 16.13 4.52
C HIS A 570 5.77 17.61 4.84
N SER A 571 6.67 18.21 4.06
CA SER A 571 6.98 19.64 4.09
C SER A 571 6.99 20.24 2.68
N LEU A 572 7.06 21.57 2.59
CA LEU A 572 7.37 22.29 1.36
C LEU A 572 8.89 22.43 1.20
N ASN A 573 9.33 22.96 0.06
CA ASN A 573 10.76 23.16 -0.20
C ASN A 573 11.41 24.14 0.79
N ASP A 574 10.64 25.11 1.29
CA ASP A 574 11.15 26.23 2.08
C ASP A 574 10.49 26.37 3.45
N SER A 575 9.52 25.53 3.80
CA SER A 575 8.71 25.70 5.01
C SER A 575 8.04 24.39 5.44
N THR A 576 7.61 24.34 6.70
CA THR A 576 6.80 23.22 7.20
C THR A 576 5.40 23.25 6.58
N ASP A 577 4.71 22.10 6.58
CA ASP A 577 3.33 22.01 6.10
C ASP A 577 2.44 21.29 7.14
N PRO A 578 1.96 22.03 8.17
CA PRO A 578 1.05 21.48 9.18
C PRO A 578 -0.22 20.89 8.60
N ILE A 579 -0.77 21.50 7.54
CA ILE A 579 -1.99 21.05 6.88
C ILE A 579 -1.77 19.65 6.31
N ARG A 580 -0.69 19.44 5.55
CA ARG A 580 -0.36 18.13 4.98
C ARG A 580 -0.07 17.09 6.04
N ARG A 581 0.69 17.43 7.10
CA ARG A 581 0.98 16.52 8.23
C ARG A 581 -0.30 16.10 8.95
N GLY A 582 -1.17 17.07 9.26
CA GLY A 582 -2.45 16.83 9.93
C GLY A 582 -3.43 16.02 9.07
N LYS A 583 -3.53 16.33 7.76
CA LYS A 583 -4.32 15.56 6.80
C LYS A 583 -3.83 14.11 6.74
N TRP A 584 -2.52 13.88 6.71
CA TRP A 584 -1.96 12.53 6.71
C TRP A 584 -2.38 11.75 7.96
N VAL A 585 -2.26 12.33 9.16
CA VAL A 585 -2.66 11.66 10.40
C VAL A 585 -4.17 11.37 10.40
N TRP A 586 -4.98 12.33 9.95
CA TRP A 586 -6.43 12.18 9.90
C TRP A 586 -6.88 11.04 8.97
N GLU A 587 -6.31 10.98 7.78
CA GLU A 587 -6.64 9.95 6.80
C GLU A 587 -5.98 8.60 7.12
N ARG A 588 -4.71 8.58 7.53
CA ARG A 588 -3.94 7.32 7.63
C ARG A 588 -4.00 6.65 8.99
N LEU A 589 -4.33 7.38 10.06
CA LEU A 589 -4.43 6.83 11.41
C LEU A 589 -5.84 6.93 12.00
N LEU A 590 -6.52 8.06 11.83
CA LEU A 590 -7.88 8.21 12.36
C LEU A 590 -8.96 7.62 11.46
N GLY A 591 -8.61 7.20 10.23
CA GLY A 591 -9.53 6.57 9.29
C GLY A 591 -10.62 7.51 8.78
N GLY A 592 -10.43 8.82 8.95
CA GLY A 592 -11.33 9.84 8.44
C GLY A 592 -11.07 10.16 6.97
N VAL A 593 -11.88 11.06 6.44
CA VAL A 593 -11.79 11.56 5.07
C VAL A 593 -11.74 13.09 5.10
N ILE A 594 -10.87 13.66 4.27
CA ILE A 594 -10.87 15.09 3.96
C ILE A 594 -11.30 15.25 2.49
N PRO A 595 -12.37 16.00 2.19
CA PRO A 595 -12.81 16.19 0.82
C PRO A 595 -11.78 16.95 -0.01
N ASP A 596 -11.80 16.75 -1.33
CA ASP A 596 -10.98 17.50 -2.27
C ASP A 596 -11.31 19.00 -2.20
N ILE A 597 -10.30 19.84 -2.46
CA ILE A 597 -10.50 21.30 -2.47
C ILE A 597 -11.46 21.64 -3.63
N PRO A 598 -12.56 22.38 -3.37
CA PRO A 598 -13.44 22.84 -4.43
C PRO A 598 -12.69 23.72 -5.43
N ILE A 599 -13.01 23.61 -6.72
CA ILE A 599 -12.34 24.34 -7.81
C ILE A 599 -12.45 25.87 -7.62
N THR A 600 -13.46 26.33 -6.89
CA THR A 600 -13.76 27.74 -6.65
C THR A 600 -12.95 28.39 -5.53
N VAL A 601 -12.18 27.63 -4.73
CA VAL A 601 -11.46 28.14 -3.56
C VAL A 601 -10.03 28.53 -3.91
N ASP A 602 -9.64 29.78 -3.64
CA ASP A 602 -8.24 30.23 -3.70
C ASP A 602 -7.46 29.70 -2.48
N ALA A 603 -6.81 28.54 -2.67
CA ALA A 603 -6.02 27.86 -1.65
C ALA A 603 -4.60 28.45 -1.45
N SER A 604 -4.45 29.77 -1.53
CA SER A 604 -3.18 30.45 -1.27
C SER A 604 -3.08 30.99 0.16
N ILE A 605 -2.00 30.63 0.85
CA ILE A 605 -1.63 31.21 2.15
C ILE A 605 -0.73 32.42 1.87
N PRO A 606 -1.09 33.63 2.32
CA PRO A 606 -0.26 34.81 2.12
C PRO A 606 1.16 34.63 2.67
N GLU A 607 2.15 35.11 1.93
CA GLU A 607 3.49 35.31 2.47
C GLU A 607 3.51 36.57 3.33
N ASP A 608 3.99 36.44 4.56
CA ASP A 608 4.15 37.55 5.51
C ASP A 608 5.41 37.31 6.34
N PRO A 609 6.52 38.01 6.04
CA PRO A 609 7.81 37.87 6.72
C PRO A 609 7.79 38.14 8.23
N ALA A 610 6.77 38.83 8.74
CA ALA A 610 6.67 39.25 10.14
C ALA A 610 5.76 38.33 10.98
N LYS A 611 5.18 37.29 10.37
CA LYS A 611 4.26 36.35 11.03
C LYS A 611 4.84 34.95 11.07
N THR A 612 4.57 34.28 12.18
CA THR A 612 4.75 32.83 12.33
C THR A 612 3.92 32.07 11.29
N LEU A 613 4.31 30.83 10.97
CA LEU A 613 3.50 30.01 10.05
C LEU A 613 2.08 29.80 10.59
N ARG A 614 1.94 29.59 11.91
CA ARG A 614 0.63 29.45 12.55
C ARG A 614 -0.24 30.70 12.42
N GLU A 615 0.34 31.89 12.57
CA GLU A 615 -0.40 33.15 12.35
C GLU A 615 -0.83 33.32 10.89
N ARG A 616 0.00 32.92 9.92
CA ARG A 616 -0.35 32.91 8.50
C ARG A 616 -1.49 31.94 8.19
N LEU A 617 -1.49 30.78 8.84
CA LEU A 617 -2.51 29.74 8.68
C LEU A 617 -3.88 30.11 9.26
N ARG A 618 -4.01 31.18 10.07
CA ARG A 618 -5.31 31.67 10.56
C ARG A 618 -6.30 32.03 9.45
N LYS A 619 -5.83 32.33 8.23
CA LYS A 619 -6.71 32.51 7.06
C LYS A 619 -7.55 31.26 6.77
N THR A 620 -7.02 30.08 7.07
CA THR A 620 -7.72 28.79 6.89
C THR A 620 -8.70 28.46 8.02
N GLU A 621 -8.74 29.27 9.07
CA GLU A 621 -9.67 29.14 10.21
C GLU A 621 -10.95 29.99 10.03
N GLN A 622 -11.10 30.67 8.89
CA GLN A 622 -12.33 31.37 8.51
C GLN A 622 -13.45 30.37 8.17
N SER A 623 -14.72 30.77 8.33
CA SER A 623 -15.88 29.87 8.28
C SER A 623 -15.93 28.93 7.07
N GLU A 624 -15.60 29.42 5.88
CA GLU A 624 -15.58 28.62 4.65
C GLU A 624 -14.49 27.54 4.67
N CYS A 625 -13.25 27.90 5.02
CA CYS A 625 -12.10 26.99 5.06
C CYS A 625 -12.16 26.03 6.25
N TRP A 626 -12.70 26.49 7.38
CA TRP A 626 -12.68 25.74 8.64
C TRP A 626 -13.51 24.46 8.59
N ARG A 627 -14.48 24.37 7.68
CA ARG A 627 -15.25 23.14 7.42
C ARG A 627 -14.35 21.91 7.26
N CYS A 628 -13.28 22.05 6.49
CA CYS A 628 -12.29 20.99 6.27
C CYS A 628 -11.10 21.14 7.23
N HIS A 629 -10.62 22.37 7.42
CA HIS A 629 -9.38 22.63 8.18
C HIS A 629 -9.49 22.30 9.67
N ARG A 630 -10.69 22.31 10.26
CA ARG A 630 -10.90 21.93 11.67
C ARG A 630 -10.38 20.53 12.01
N LYS A 631 -10.38 19.62 11.04
CA LYS A 631 -9.92 18.23 11.21
C LYS A 631 -8.40 18.11 11.13
N MET A 632 -7.75 18.89 10.27
CA MET A 632 -6.32 18.73 9.97
C MET A 632 -5.42 19.76 10.65
N ASN A 633 -5.82 21.03 10.74
CA ASN A 633 -4.97 22.08 11.31
C ASN A 633 -4.61 21.79 12.77
N PRO A 634 -5.57 21.45 13.66
CA PRO A 634 -5.22 21.26 15.05
C PRO A 634 -4.23 20.11 15.25
N VAL A 635 -4.41 19.01 14.51
CA VAL A 635 -3.50 17.86 14.49
C VAL A 635 -2.13 18.28 13.95
N GLY A 636 -2.10 19.02 12.84
CA GLY A 636 -0.90 19.51 12.18
C GLY A 636 -0.05 20.44 13.05
N TYR A 637 -0.68 21.37 13.79
CA TYR A 637 0.02 22.33 14.65
C TYR A 637 0.85 21.66 15.74
N THR A 638 0.47 20.46 16.18
CA THR A 638 1.26 19.71 17.17
C THR A 638 2.68 19.37 16.67
N PHE A 639 2.86 19.24 15.35
CA PHE A 639 4.13 18.93 14.71
C PHE A 639 5.03 20.14 14.48
N GLU A 640 4.59 21.36 14.80
CA GLU A 640 5.40 22.55 14.59
C GLU A 640 6.63 22.62 15.49
N ILE A 641 6.75 21.74 16.50
CA ILE A 641 7.99 21.48 17.22
C ILE A 641 9.12 20.89 16.33
N TYR A 642 8.85 20.60 15.05
CA TYR A 642 9.86 20.23 14.07
C TYR A 642 9.84 21.17 12.87
N ASP A 643 11.02 21.62 12.45
CA ASP A 643 11.19 22.41 11.24
C ASP A 643 11.00 21.57 9.96
N ASP A 644 11.25 22.19 8.81
CA ASP A 644 11.05 21.59 7.49
C ASP A 644 12.18 20.63 7.10
N PHE A 645 13.28 20.61 7.86
CA PHE A 645 14.35 19.60 7.81
C PHE A 645 14.13 18.45 8.78
N GLY A 646 13.11 18.56 9.65
CA GLY A 646 12.80 17.61 10.70
C GLY A 646 13.64 17.77 11.96
N ARG A 647 14.27 18.93 12.18
CA ARG A 647 15.01 19.28 13.41
C ARG A 647 14.03 19.75 14.46
N TYR A 648 14.25 19.37 15.71
CA TYR A 648 13.45 19.84 16.83
C TYR A 648 13.69 21.33 17.05
N ARG A 649 12.61 22.06 17.36
CA ARG A 649 12.64 23.49 17.66
C ARG A 649 11.63 23.86 18.74
N SER A 650 12.01 24.81 19.59
CA SER A 650 11.13 25.50 20.53
C SER A 650 10.83 26.94 20.11
N GLU A 651 11.58 27.45 19.13
CA GLU A 651 11.49 28.80 18.60
C GLU A 651 11.58 28.73 17.07
N GLU A 652 10.96 29.69 16.38
CA GLU A 652 11.04 29.86 14.94
C GLU A 652 11.65 31.22 14.60
N SER A 653 12.61 31.20 13.68
CA SER A 653 13.16 32.42 13.07
C SER A 653 12.26 32.86 11.92
N LEU A 654 11.85 34.13 11.97
CA LEU A 654 11.07 34.77 10.94
C LEU A 654 11.99 35.38 9.87
N SER A 655 11.46 35.59 8.66
CA SER A 655 12.24 36.14 7.55
C SER A 655 12.71 37.58 7.78
N ASN A 656 12.10 38.30 8.71
CA ASN A 656 12.53 39.64 9.15
C ASN A 656 13.67 39.60 10.20
N GLY A 657 14.11 38.41 10.63
CA GLY A 657 15.16 38.21 11.63
C GLY A 657 14.66 38.07 13.07
N ASP A 658 13.36 38.24 13.33
CA ASP A 658 12.78 38.04 14.66
C ASP A 658 12.73 36.56 15.03
N ILE A 659 12.86 36.26 16.32
CA ILE A 659 12.71 34.91 16.86
C ILE A 659 11.47 34.86 17.74
N ARG A 660 10.60 33.89 17.52
CA ARG A 660 9.31 33.74 18.25
C ARG A 660 9.16 32.33 18.80
N PRO A 661 8.48 32.14 19.94
CA PRO A 661 8.23 30.81 20.48
C PRO A 661 7.29 30.00 19.58
N VAL A 662 7.59 28.71 19.40
CA VAL A 662 6.72 27.78 18.68
C VAL A 662 5.52 27.42 19.58
N HIS A 663 4.32 27.59 19.04
CA HIS A 663 3.08 27.20 19.72
C HIS A 663 2.56 25.88 19.12
N ALA A 664 2.89 24.75 19.74
CA ALA A 664 2.44 23.43 19.30
C ALA A 664 1.16 22.92 20.00
N ARG A 665 0.78 23.52 21.14
CA ARG A 665 -0.43 23.14 21.87
C ARG A 665 -1.67 23.30 20.98
N SER A 666 -2.53 22.30 21.00
CA SER A 666 -3.71 22.23 20.16
C SER A 666 -4.78 21.32 20.75
N GLU A 667 -6.02 21.47 20.30
CA GLU A 667 -7.16 20.62 20.70
C GLU A 667 -7.65 19.85 19.48
N VAL A 668 -7.76 18.52 19.60
CA VAL A 668 -8.33 17.67 18.55
C VAL A 668 -9.71 17.21 19.01
N ILE A 669 -10.69 17.32 18.11
CA ILE A 669 -12.07 16.92 18.36
C ILE A 669 -12.57 16.07 17.19
N ASP A 670 -13.70 15.39 17.39
CA ASP A 670 -14.39 14.59 16.37
C ASP A 670 -13.54 13.46 15.78
N THR A 671 -12.61 12.90 16.58
CA THR A 671 -11.83 11.73 16.15
C THR A 671 -12.70 10.48 16.05
N GLY A 672 -13.91 10.51 16.63
CA GLY A 672 -14.80 9.36 16.79
C GLY A 672 -14.39 8.43 17.94
N GLU A 673 -13.36 8.80 18.71
CA GLU A 673 -12.93 8.07 19.91
C GLU A 673 -12.63 9.07 21.02
N ARG A 674 -13.45 9.08 22.08
CA ARG A 674 -13.34 10.08 23.16
C ARG A 674 -11.97 10.13 23.85
N ALA A 675 -11.22 9.02 23.85
CA ALA A 675 -9.87 8.96 24.42
C ALA A 675 -8.82 9.71 23.59
N LEU A 676 -9.09 9.94 22.30
CA LEU A 676 -8.25 10.71 21.38
C LEU A 676 -8.68 12.18 21.26
N ASP A 677 -9.83 12.55 21.80
CA ASP A 677 -10.28 13.95 21.81
C ASP A 677 -9.68 14.72 23.01
N GLY A 678 -9.56 16.04 22.85
CA GLY A 678 -9.14 16.99 23.88
C GLY A 678 -7.80 17.68 23.58
N GLU A 679 -7.24 18.32 24.61
CA GLU A 679 -5.98 19.07 24.47
C GLU A 679 -4.74 18.17 24.40
N PHE A 680 -3.79 18.60 23.57
CA PHE A 680 -2.46 18.04 23.39
C PHE A 680 -1.40 19.13 23.54
N LYS A 681 -0.33 18.82 24.26
CA LYS A 681 0.82 19.71 24.41
C LYS A 681 1.59 19.88 23.10
N ASP A 682 1.87 18.78 22.42
CA ASP A 682 2.72 18.69 21.23
C ASP A 682 2.53 17.35 20.49
N ALA A 683 3.26 17.14 19.39
CA ALA A 683 3.16 15.92 18.58
C ALA A 683 3.54 14.65 19.36
N LEU A 684 4.43 14.73 20.36
CA LEU A 684 4.85 13.55 21.10
C LEU A 684 3.69 13.01 21.94
N GLU A 685 2.95 13.89 22.62
CA GLU A 685 1.77 13.49 23.37
C GLU A 685 0.68 12.91 22.46
N LEU A 686 0.41 13.58 21.33
CA LEU A 686 -0.54 13.11 20.32
C LEU A 686 -0.18 11.70 19.84
N ILE A 687 1.06 11.48 19.43
CA ILE A 687 1.55 10.19 18.91
C ILE A 687 1.39 9.07 19.93
N HIS A 688 1.69 9.32 21.21
CA HIS A 688 1.50 8.31 22.24
C HIS A 688 0.02 7.96 22.45
N ARG A 689 -0.90 8.93 22.42
CA ARG A 689 -2.34 8.63 22.51
C ARG A 689 -2.82 7.85 21.28
N LEU A 690 -2.39 8.24 20.08
CA LEU A 690 -2.69 7.52 18.84
C LEU A 690 -2.22 6.06 18.90
N ALA A 691 -1.05 5.82 19.48
CA ALA A 691 -0.46 4.48 19.57
C ALA A 691 -1.18 3.53 20.54
N GLU A 692 -1.98 4.04 21.47
CA GLU A 692 -2.80 3.24 22.39
C GLU A 692 -4.24 3.01 21.87
N SER A 693 -4.63 3.64 20.76
CA SER A 693 -5.98 3.53 20.21
C SER A 693 -6.19 2.24 19.40
N ASP A 694 -7.26 1.52 19.73
CA ASP A 694 -7.73 0.37 18.97
C ASP A 694 -8.12 0.77 17.55
N LYS A 695 -8.80 1.91 17.40
CA LYS A 695 -9.20 2.46 16.10
C LYS A 695 -7.99 2.72 15.21
N VAL A 696 -6.93 3.36 15.74
CA VAL A 696 -5.70 3.63 14.97
C VAL A 696 -5.06 2.33 14.51
N ARG A 697 -4.94 1.33 15.39
CA ARG A 697 -4.45 -0.01 15.04
C ARG A 697 -5.28 -0.63 13.91
N GLN A 698 -6.60 -0.62 14.04
CA GLN A 698 -7.52 -1.19 13.07
C GLN A 698 -7.48 -0.45 11.71
N VAL A 699 -7.32 0.87 11.71
CA VAL A 699 -7.11 1.65 10.48
C VAL A 699 -5.80 1.27 9.79
N MET A 700 -4.71 1.10 10.54
CA MET A 700 -3.46 0.59 9.97
C MET A 700 -3.65 -0.81 9.35
N ILE A 701 -4.43 -1.70 9.97
CA ILE A 701 -4.79 -3.02 9.42
C ILE A 701 -5.57 -2.90 8.11
N ARG A 702 -6.51 -1.94 7.98
CA ARG A 702 -7.20 -1.66 6.71
C ARG A 702 -6.20 -1.29 5.61
N HIS A 703 -5.19 -0.48 5.91
CA HIS A 703 -4.15 -0.14 4.94
C HIS A 703 -3.27 -1.34 4.54
N VAL A 704 -2.95 -2.24 5.50
CA VAL A 704 -2.26 -3.51 5.19
C VAL A 704 -3.12 -4.34 4.24
N PHE A 705 -4.42 -4.48 4.52
CA PHE A 705 -5.35 -5.15 3.64
C PHE A 705 -5.31 -4.56 2.23
N ARG A 706 -5.46 -3.23 2.10
CA ARG A 706 -5.47 -2.53 0.80
C ARG A 706 -4.22 -2.83 -0.02
N TYR A 707 -3.05 -2.76 0.61
CA TYR A 707 -1.78 -3.00 -0.05
C TYR A 707 -1.60 -4.45 -0.51
N PHE A 708 -1.85 -5.42 0.38
CA PHE A 708 -1.61 -6.83 0.05
C PHE A 708 -2.66 -7.42 -0.88
N PHE A 709 -3.89 -6.89 -0.85
CA PHE A 709 -4.99 -7.35 -1.70
C PHE A 709 -5.10 -6.58 -3.01
N GLY A 710 -4.51 -5.38 -3.13
CA GLY A 710 -4.64 -4.53 -4.33
C GLY A 710 -6.11 -4.17 -4.58
N ARG A 711 -6.84 -3.81 -3.53
CA ARG A 711 -8.22 -3.29 -3.57
C ARG A 711 -8.60 -2.70 -2.21
N ASN A 712 -9.62 -1.85 -2.20
CA ASN A 712 -10.26 -1.45 -0.95
C ASN A 712 -11.05 -2.58 -0.30
N GLU A 713 -11.11 -2.54 1.02
CA GLU A 713 -12.02 -3.35 1.82
C GLU A 713 -13.47 -2.96 1.54
N THR A 714 -14.37 -3.90 1.75
CA THR A 714 -15.82 -3.71 1.73
C THR A 714 -16.39 -4.16 3.07
N LEU A 715 -17.66 -3.90 3.36
CA LEU A 715 -18.28 -4.43 4.58
C LEU A 715 -18.22 -5.95 4.68
N ALA A 716 -18.23 -6.67 3.54
CA ALA A 716 -18.09 -8.13 3.53
C ALA A 716 -16.72 -8.62 4.06
N ASP A 717 -15.70 -7.75 4.11
CA ASP A 717 -14.38 -8.06 4.66
C ASP A 717 -14.31 -7.93 6.19
N SER A 718 -15.43 -7.61 6.87
CA SER A 718 -15.49 -7.45 8.32
C SER A 718 -14.90 -8.64 9.09
N LYS A 719 -15.34 -9.88 8.78
CA LYS A 719 -14.80 -11.09 9.43
C LYS A 719 -13.29 -11.23 9.25
N THR A 720 -12.80 -10.92 8.06
CA THR A 720 -11.36 -10.97 7.73
C THR A 720 -10.57 -9.97 8.56
N LEU A 721 -11.03 -8.73 8.67
CA LEU A 721 -10.33 -7.67 9.38
C LEU A 721 -10.40 -7.85 10.91
N ILE A 722 -11.52 -8.33 11.45
CA ILE A 722 -11.63 -8.69 12.87
C ILE A 722 -10.70 -9.85 13.21
N ALA A 723 -10.62 -10.88 12.35
CA ALA A 723 -9.69 -11.99 12.56
C ALA A 723 -8.22 -11.52 12.50
N ALA A 724 -7.91 -10.59 11.59
CA ALA A 724 -6.59 -9.99 11.46
C ALA A 724 -6.19 -9.16 12.70
N ASP A 725 -7.11 -8.32 13.22
CA ASP A 725 -6.91 -7.56 14.45
C ASP A 725 -6.70 -8.48 15.66
N ARG A 726 -7.52 -9.54 15.77
CA ARG A 726 -7.36 -10.56 16.82
C ARG A 726 -6.01 -11.27 16.71
N ALA A 727 -5.62 -11.72 15.52
CA ALA A 727 -4.33 -12.40 15.30
C ALA A 727 -3.15 -11.49 15.66
N TYR A 728 -3.24 -10.19 15.37
CA TYR A 728 -2.26 -9.21 15.79
C TYR A 728 -2.18 -9.10 17.32
N LEU A 729 -3.32 -8.95 18.01
CA LEU A 729 -3.37 -8.83 19.47
C LEU A 729 -2.88 -10.10 20.20
N GLU A 730 -3.39 -11.28 19.80
CA GLU A 730 -3.09 -12.56 20.45
C GLU A 730 -1.62 -12.99 20.28
N SER A 731 -0.95 -12.48 19.25
CA SER A 731 0.48 -12.73 19.01
C SER A 731 1.42 -11.72 19.68
N GLY A 732 0.90 -10.78 20.47
CA GLY A 732 1.69 -9.70 21.07
C GLY A 732 2.11 -8.64 20.05
N GLY A 733 1.28 -8.40 19.03
CA GLY A 733 1.46 -7.37 18.02
C GLY A 733 2.41 -7.73 16.88
N SER A 734 2.46 -9.02 16.50
CA SER A 734 3.27 -9.50 15.38
C SER A 734 2.66 -9.11 14.03
N PHE A 735 3.46 -8.46 13.19
CA PHE A 735 3.09 -8.16 11.81
C PHE A 735 3.09 -9.42 10.95
N LYS A 736 3.96 -10.40 11.23
CA LYS A 736 3.93 -11.69 10.53
C LYS A 736 2.61 -12.42 10.81
N ALA A 737 2.16 -12.49 12.07
CA ALA A 737 0.88 -13.11 12.43
C ALA A 737 -0.31 -12.42 11.75
N LEU A 738 -0.30 -11.09 11.67
CA LEU A 738 -1.27 -10.30 10.92
C LEU A 738 -1.31 -10.70 9.44
N LEU A 739 -0.16 -10.76 8.76
CA LEU A 739 -0.07 -11.15 7.35
C LEU A 739 -0.53 -12.59 7.13
N ILE A 740 -0.18 -13.52 8.02
CA ILE A 740 -0.64 -14.90 7.95
C ILE A 740 -2.17 -14.96 8.00
N SER A 741 -2.79 -14.24 8.93
CA SER A 741 -4.26 -14.18 9.04
C SER A 741 -4.89 -13.61 7.78
N LEU A 742 -4.37 -12.50 7.25
CA LEU A 742 -4.89 -11.85 6.06
C LEU A 742 -4.73 -12.72 4.80
N LEU A 743 -3.53 -13.23 4.54
CA LEU A 743 -3.21 -13.99 3.33
C LEU A 743 -3.73 -15.44 3.35
N SER A 744 -4.36 -15.89 4.43
CA SER A 744 -5.09 -17.16 4.49
C SER A 744 -6.61 -16.99 4.66
N SER A 745 -7.09 -15.75 4.63
CA SER A 745 -8.51 -15.42 4.82
C SER A 745 -9.38 -15.72 3.59
N ASP A 746 -10.69 -15.77 3.81
CA ASP A 746 -11.70 -15.91 2.75
C ASP A 746 -11.62 -14.79 1.70
N SER A 747 -11.36 -13.55 2.14
CA SER A 747 -11.11 -12.43 1.23
C SER A 747 -9.98 -12.74 0.25
N PHE A 748 -8.95 -13.49 0.68
CA PHE A 748 -7.76 -13.79 -0.12
C PHE A 748 -7.98 -14.99 -1.03
N ILE A 749 -8.64 -16.04 -0.52
CA ILE A 749 -8.74 -17.33 -1.24
C ILE A 749 -9.95 -17.45 -2.16
N TYR A 750 -11.01 -16.68 -1.93
CA TYR A 750 -12.24 -16.74 -2.72
C TYR A 750 -12.38 -15.60 -3.72
N ARG A 751 -12.93 -15.91 -4.88
CA ARG A 751 -13.32 -14.97 -5.93
C ARG A 751 -14.81 -15.04 -6.22
N LYS A 752 -15.42 -13.92 -6.54
CA LYS A 752 -16.80 -13.89 -7.06
C LYS A 752 -16.85 -13.01 -8.28
N THR A 753 -17.43 -13.52 -9.37
CA THR A 753 -17.75 -12.69 -10.52
C THR A 753 -18.88 -11.76 -10.10
N LEU A 754 -18.58 -10.47 -10.01
CA LEU A 754 -19.62 -9.46 -9.88
C LEU A 754 -20.32 -9.42 -11.23
N GLU A 755 -21.60 -9.79 -11.28
CA GLU A 755 -22.35 -9.67 -12.52
C GLU A 755 -22.26 -8.21 -13.00
N PRO A 756 -21.88 -7.96 -14.26
CA PRO A 756 -22.00 -6.63 -14.82
C PRO A 756 -23.49 -6.31 -14.79
N LYS A 757 -23.91 -5.39 -13.92
CA LYS A 757 -25.23 -4.78 -14.04
C LYS A 757 -25.27 -4.17 -15.44
N LEU A 758 -26.02 -4.84 -16.33
CA LEU A 758 -26.29 -4.63 -17.75
C LEU A 758 -25.51 -3.49 -18.43
N LYS A 759 -24.71 -3.89 -19.44
CA LYS A 759 -24.02 -3.02 -20.41
C LYS A 759 -24.93 -1.97 -21.03
#